data_AF-L8MAT8-F1
#
_entry.id   AF-L8MAT8-F1
#
_cell.length_a   1.000
_cell.length_b   1.000
_cell.length_c   1.000
_cell.angle_alpha   90.00
_cell.angle_beta   90.00
_cell.angle_gamma   90.00
#
_symmetry.space_group_name_H-M   'P 1'
#
loop_
_entity.id
_entity.type
_entity.pdbx_description
1 polymer ?
#
loop_
_entity_poly.entity_id
_entity_poly.type
_entity_poly.pdbx_seq_one_letter_code
_entity_poly.pdbx_strand_id
1 'polypeptide(L)'
;MYEIFEINFDEGSLAAGTVITDQFTGINISTSSEFGVMLFDTDNVTGEDFDLAATGIGNVLIISEDGDASDPDDKATGGLLTIEFDGPVEVTGLGFLDIEEEGGFIDFFDQNYQLIETIEIDNAGNNRLQELNLNATDVARLDINLAGSGALTELDFLISDDTPINSDFRTITGEYNNLENPQLGSAETDLIRLFDSFYEDDFNAPRITSSSGNVLPNPRTISNTVVAQTELIPNYLNASDWIWQWGQLIDHDLTLNEGSLSSPPEDFISIPVPQDDPNDPFVQDGLTELPFIRSARAEGTGSDPSNPRQQTNELTHFIDASAVYGSTPEVAAALRDPTGGGRLLTQTQLLNTGTEELLPFQSETGVFAADPVGLEPNETFTAGDSRVNEQLGLTGVHTLLVREHNRLAEEIATRLTAGDSYLVTKFQESGLSEDDFIYESARQVVAAQIQIITYNEFLPLLVGSGFEPVNHVLGEGFGVAPFSGYQPEVDVSISNEFANAAYRLGHTLLSPEIQRVEQNGLDGTFTGDAFFDTNQIYDAETGTGLGVNSIFSGLGLQAAQEYDNQIVDGVRNFLFNELRGGFDLAAVNIARGREVGLPTLNEARQALGLAPHHSFEQISSTPGVAERLASVYESVDDVDLWVGGISEDAVNGGLLGATFNLIVSDQFQRARDGDRFFYLNDLDHLQILAPGIEHTSLSGIIRNNTPEDFIIQDDAFRLPFENQVQGTDSGELLSGSEQADLIEGLAGDDQLLGNSGADILFGGDGQDYIQGAHDDDILYGGTGDDQLAGDAGDDQLLGGDGNDILNGGNGHDSLFGQAGHDTLNGGEGADILHGAAGADLLVGGSGADSFFFGGEGLAFDELALDTIEDFQVTEDRILLSAASFTGLDGEISLTIVDDLTPCDFGGADLEADLLYDSATGILAYNANGAESGLGFGGNFVQLDSGLALASAHFEIV
;
A
#
# COMPACT_ATOMS: atom_id res chain seq x y z
N MET A 1 45.83 -6.61 -50.48
CA MET A 1 45.28 -5.30 -50.11
C MET A 1 44.43 -5.62 -48.91
N TYR A 2 44.93 -5.30 -47.73
CA TYR A 2 44.20 -5.46 -46.48
C TYR A 2 43.37 -4.19 -46.37
N GLU A 3 42.04 -4.29 -46.49
CA GLU A 3 41.15 -3.18 -46.16
C GLU A 3 40.98 -3.21 -44.64
N ILE A 4 41.46 -2.16 -43.99
CA ILE A 4 41.12 -1.88 -42.59
C ILE A 4 39.68 -1.36 -42.63
N PHE A 5 38.76 -2.02 -41.93
CA PHE A 5 37.42 -1.51 -41.72
C PHE A 5 37.42 -0.63 -40.47
N GLU A 6 36.93 0.59 -40.62
CA GLU A 6 36.71 1.55 -39.54
C GLU A 6 35.21 1.49 -39.22
N ILE A 7 34.85 1.01 -38.03
CA ILE A 7 33.46 0.97 -37.56
C ILE A 7 33.31 2.08 -36.53
N ASN A 8 32.54 3.11 -36.89
CA ASN A 8 32.21 4.23 -36.00
C ASN A 8 30.76 4.10 -35.57
N PHE A 9 30.53 4.06 -34.26
CA PHE A 9 29.19 4.10 -33.68
C PHE A 9 28.91 5.54 -33.22
N ASP A 10 27.98 6.22 -33.87
CA ASP A 10 27.44 7.50 -33.39
C ASP A 10 26.24 7.23 -32.45
N GLU A 11 25.99 8.19 -31.54
CA GLU A 11 25.02 8.20 -30.44
C GLU A 11 23.78 7.29 -30.64
N GLY A 12 23.61 6.30 -29.75
CA GLY A 12 22.34 5.58 -29.52
C GLY A 12 22.11 4.25 -30.26
N SER A 13 23.12 3.41 -30.52
CA SER A 13 22.92 2.23 -31.39
C SER A 13 23.52 0.87 -31.00
N LEU A 14 23.67 0.54 -29.70
CA LEU A 14 23.91 -0.84 -29.26
C LEU A 14 23.01 -1.21 -28.09
N ALA A 15 22.18 -2.25 -28.26
CA ALA A 15 21.54 -2.95 -27.16
C ALA A 15 22.57 -3.88 -26.49
N ALA A 16 22.44 -4.08 -25.17
CA ALA A 16 23.22 -5.08 -24.44
C ALA A 16 23.12 -6.47 -25.12
N GLY A 17 24.25 -7.18 -25.27
CA GLY A 17 24.29 -8.53 -25.87
C GLY A 17 24.57 -8.62 -27.38
N THR A 18 25.23 -7.63 -27.99
CA THR A 18 25.60 -7.72 -29.42
C THR A 18 26.79 -8.67 -29.64
N VAL A 19 26.57 -9.77 -30.38
CA VAL A 19 27.62 -10.75 -30.75
C VAL A 19 28.11 -10.49 -32.18
N ILE A 20 29.41 -10.27 -32.38
CA ILE A 20 30.04 -10.12 -33.71
C ILE A 20 30.70 -11.45 -34.09
N THR A 21 30.16 -12.15 -35.10
CA THR A 21 30.60 -13.52 -35.46
C THR A 21 31.22 -13.62 -36.87
N ASP A 22 31.89 -12.60 -37.41
CA ASP A 22 32.39 -12.62 -38.79
C ASP A 22 33.92 -12.51 -38.93
N GLN A 23 34.46 -12.94 -40.08
CA GLN A 23 35.91 -13.06 -40.30
C GLN A 23 36.56 -11.72 -40.66
N PHE A 24 37.45 -11.21 -39.80
CA PHE A 24 38.17 -9.95 -40.03
C PHE A 24 39.70 -10.12 -39.97
N THR A 25 40.42 -9.26 -40.70
CA THR A 25 41.90 -9.22 -40.72
C THR A 25 42.45 -7.92 -40.10
N GLY A 26 41.69 -7.35 -39.16
CA GLY A 26 41.97 -6.10 -38.45
C GLY A 26 40.68 -5.26 -38.30
N ILE A 27 40.35 -4.84 -37.08
CA ILE A 27 39.18 -4.02 -36.74
C ILE A 27 39.67 -2.79 -35.96
N ASN A 28 39.18 -1.60 -36.31
CA ASN A 28 39.25 -0.40 -35.47
C ASN A 28 37.81 0.00 -35.10
N ILE A 29 37.51 0.03 -33.80
CA ILE A 29 36.24 0.48 -33.24
C ILE A 29 36.49 1.79 -32.49
N SER A 30 35.70 2.82 -32.78
CA SER A 30 35.68 4.07 -32.02
C SER A 30 34.26 4.39 -31.55
N THR A 31 34.14 4.84 -30.30
CA THR A 31 32.85 5.05 -29.62
C THR A 31 32.90 6.21 -28.62
N SER A 32 31.75 6.86 -28.35
CA SER A 32 31.67 8.10 -27.57
C SER A 32 30.72 8.10 -26.35
N SER A 33 30.23 6.93 -25.89
CA SER A 33 29.31 6.77 -24.73
C SER A 33 29.66 5.53 -23.89
N GLU A 34 28.89 5.19 -22.85
CA GLU A 34 29.07 3.96 -22.05
C GLU A 34 28.57 2.69 -22.79
N PHE A 35 29.14 1.51 -22.51
CA PHE A 35 28.72 0.23 -23.13
C PHE A 35 28.50 -0.89 -22.12
N GLY A 36 27.53 -1.77 -22.43
CA GLY A 36 27.42 -3.12 -21.88
C GLY A 36 28.29 -4.15 -22.61
N VAL A 37 28.52 -5.29 -21.96
CA VAL A 37 29.43 -6.41 -22.31
C VAL A 37 29.56 -6.69 -23.83
N MET A 38 30.80 -6.73 -24.32
CA MET A 38 31.14 -7.11 -25.71
C MET A 38 31.83 -8.48 -25.72
N LEU A 39 31.32 -9.45 -26.50
CA LEU A 39 31.88 -10.80 -26.62
C LEU A 39 32.65 -10.95 -27.95
N PHE A 40 33.90 -11.43 -27.90
CA PHE A 40 34.70 -11.76 -29.08
C PHE A 40 35.00 -13.27 -29.12
N ASP A 41 34.74 -13.91 -30.25
CA ASP A 41 35.24 -15.25 -30.58
C ASP A 41 36.56 -15.08 -31.35
N THR A 42 37.68 -15.50 -30.72
CA THR A 42 39.03 -15.27 -31.27
C THR A 42 39.60 -16.45 -32.06
N ASP A 43 38.83 -17.51 -32.32
CA ASP A 43 39.34 -18.79 -32.82
C ASP A 43 40.12 -18.73 -34.14
N ASN A 44 40.08 -17.61 -34.89
CA ASN A 44 40.76 -17.50 -36.19
C ASN A 44 41.35 -16.10 -36.53
N VAL A 45 41.74 -15.29 -35.54
CA VAL A 45 42.44 -14.02 -35.82
C VAL A 45 43.93 -14.27 -36.13
N THR A 46 44.30 -14.26 -37.42
CA THR A 46 45.71 -14.37 -37.85
C THR A 46 46.24 -13.01 -38.33
N GLY A 47 46.55 -12.11 -37.41
CA GLY A 47 47.13 -10.79 -37.69
C GLY A 47 47.70 -10.17 -36.41
N GLU A 48 48.84 -9.47 -36.52
CA GLU A 48 49.61 -9.02 -35.34
C GLU A 48 49.04 -7.81 -34.59
N ASP A 49 48.02 -7.10 -35.11
CA ASP A 49 47.53 -5.86 -34.48
C ASP A 49 45.99 -5.80 -34.41
N PHE A 50 45.45 -5.79 -33.19
CA PHE A 50 44.07 -5.43 -32.87
C PHE A 50 44.14 -4.18 -31.98
N ASP A 51 43.63 -3.05 -32.47
CA ASP A 51 43.60 -1.77 -31.75
C ASP A 51 42.15 -1.42 -31.42
N LEU A 52 41.84 -1.31 -30.12
CA LEU A 52 40.56 -0.83 -29.62
C LEU A 52 40.77 0.57 -29.03
N ALA A 53 40.12 1.58 -29.60
CA ALA A 53 40.19 2.96 -29.11
C ALA A 53 38.80 3.39 -28.61
N ALA A 54 38.54 3.21 -27.32
CA ALA A 54 37.28 3.62 -26.69
C ALA A 54 37.43 4.97 -25.97
N THR A 55 36.40 5.83 -26.06
CA THR A 55 36.28 7.04 -25.25
C THR A 55 34.95 7.00 -24.49
N GLY A 56 34.93 6.39 -23.29
CA GLY A 56 33.75 6.22 -22.41
C GLY A 56 34.04 5.31 -21.20
N ILE A 57 33.11 5.22 -20.24
CA ILE A 57 33.15 4.31 -19.07
C ILE A 57 32.46 2.98 -19.46
N GLY A 58 33.04 1.82 -19.16
CA GLY A 58 32.40 0.52 -19.45
C GLY A 58 33.32 -0.69 -19.22
N ASN A 59 32.70 -1.87 -19.02
CA ASN A 59 33.39 -3.14 -18.79
C ASN A 59 33.60 -3.92 -20.11
N VAL A 60 34.78 -4.51 -20.32
CA VAL A 60 35.11 -5.33 -21.50
C VAL A 60 35.50 -6.74 -21.06
N LEU A 61 34.79 -7.77 -21.54
CA LEU A 61 35.11 -9.18 -21.29
C LEU A 61 35.65 -9.82 -22.58
N ILE A 62 36.82 -10.46 -22.53
CA ILE A 62 37.42 -11.13 -23.68
C ILE A 62 37.54 -12.63 -23.36
N ILE A 63 36.92 -13.47 -24.18
CA ILE A 63 36.99 -14.94 -24.06
C ILE A 63 38.02 -15.45 -25.09
N SER A 64 38.93 -16.32 -24.66
CA SER A 64 39.93 -16.97 -25.53
C SER A 64 39.90 -18.46 -25.24
N GLU A 65 39.53 -19.29 -26.21
CA GLU A 65 39.25 -20.72 -25.99
C GLU A 65 40.48 -21.65 -26.07
N ASP A 66 41.72 -21.16 -26.11
CA ASP A 66 42.89 -22.06 -26.18
C ASP A 66 44.15 -21.49 -25.52
N GLY A 67 44.54 -22.04 -24.36
CA GLY A 67 45.84 -21.76 -23.74
C GLY A 67 46.13 -22.58 -22.47
N ASP A 68 46.71 -23.78 -22.62
CA ASP A 68 47.15 -24.65 -21.51
C ASP A 68 48.05 -23.90 -20.50
N ALA A 69 47.47 -23.52 -19.35
CA ALA A 69 48.14 -22.78 -18.28
C ALA A 69 49.27 -23.57 -17.58
N SER A 70 49.47 -24.85 -17.92
CA SER A 70 50.46 -25.73 -17.29
C SER A 70 51.82 -25.81 -18.03
N ASP A 71 51.93 -25.29 -19.26
CA ASP A 71 53.20 -25.27 -20.03
C ASP A 71 53.86 -23.87 -20.07
N PRO A 72 54.97 -23.64 -19.35
CA PRO A 72 55.67 -22.35 -19.37
C PRO A 72 56.37 -22.02 -20.69
N ASP A 73 56.47 -22.96 -21.65
CA ASP A 73 57.05 -22.73 -22.98
C ASP A 73 55.98 -22.41 -24.06
N ASP A 74 54.67 -22.45 -23.76
CA ASP A 74 53.59 -21.99 -24.68
C ASP A 74 53.26 -20.49 -24.54
N LYS A 75 54.30 -19.69 -24.26
CA LYS A 75 54.23 -18.23 -24.30
C LYS A 75 54.68 -17.70 -25.66
N ALA A 76 54.04 -18.11 -26.76
CA ALA A 76 54.39 -17.54 -28.06
C ALA A 76 53.36 -17.72 -29.19
N THR A 77 52.11 -17.33 -28.99
CA THR A 77 51.32 -16.58 -30.02
C THR A 77 50.40 -15.54 -29.40
N GLY A 78 50.74 -15.04 -28.20
CA GLY A 78 50.16 -13.82 -27.66
C GLY A 78 50.57 -12.62 -28.52
N GLY A 79 49.71 -12.25 -29.46
CA GLY A 79 49.67 -10.88 -29.97
C GLY A 79 49.52 -9.97 -28.76
N LEU A 80 50.37 -8.95 -28.66
CA LEU A 80 50.29 -7.97 -27.59
C LEU A 80 49.05 -7.11 -27.86
N LEU A 81 47.90 -7.48 -27.29
CA LEU A 81 46.74 -6.60 -27.27
C LEU A 81 47.15 -5.31 -26.54
N THR A 82 47.37 -4.24 -27.28
CA THR A 82 47.74 -2.95 -26.73
C THR A 82 46.48 -2.09 -26.78
N ILE A 83 45.85 -1.87 -25.63
CA ILE A 83 44.71 -0.96 -25.54
C ILE A 83 45.28 0.42 -25.18
N GLU A 84 45.32 1.34 -26.16
CA GLU A 84 45.69 2.74 -25.90
C GLU A 84 44.43 3.56 -25.61
N PHE A 85 44.31 4.03 -24.35
CA PHE A 85 43.26 4.95 -23.95
C PHE A 85 43.70 6.40 -24.17
N ASP A 86 42.92 7.20 -24.89
CA ASP A 86 43.19 8.63 -25.10
C ASP A 86 42.40 9.47 -24.08
N GLY A 87 42.67 9.26 -22.78
CA GLY A 87 42.00 9.94 -21.66
C GLY A 87 42.13 9.18 -20.33
N PRO A 88 41.75 9.77 -19.18
CA PRO A 88 41.63 9.01 -17.94
C PRO A 88 40.42 8.07 -18.03
N VAL A 89 40.66 6.76 -17.96
CA VAL A 89 39.64 5.71 -17.96
C VAL A 89 39.76 4.92 -16.67
N GLU A 90 38.66 4.75 -15.93
CA GLU A 90 38.55 3.77 -14.84
C GLU A 90 38.16 2.42 -15.44
N VAL A 91 38.99 1.39 -15.22
CA VAL A 91 38.73 0.01 -15.63
C VAL A 91 38.40 -0.78 -14.36
N THR A 92 37.14 -1.19 -14.21
CA THR A 92 36.62 -1.85 -13.01
C THR A 92 36.80 -3.38 -13.00
N GLY A 93 37.29 -3.99 -14.09
CA GLY A 93 37.73 -5.40 -14.08
C GLY A 93 38.23 -5.92 -15.43
N LEU A 94 39.14 -6.89 -15.39
CA LEU A 94 39.55 -7.74 -16.54
C LEU A 94 39.42 -9.21 -16.10
N GLY A 95 38.59 -10.00 -16.80
CA GLY A 95 38.45 -11.43 -16.57
C GLY A 95 38.92 -12.24 -17.78
N PHE A 96 39.62 -13.35 -17.53
CA PHE A 96 39.94 -14.36 -18.53
C PHE A 96 39.19 -15.64 -18.19
N LEU A 97 38.54 -16.25 -19.19
CA LEU A 97 37.79 -17.50 -19.06
C LEU A 97 38.49 -18.58 -19.90
N ASP A 98 38.92 -19.65 -19.24
CA ASP A 98 39.49 -20.86 -19.87
C ASP A 98 38.62 -22.07 -19.48
N ILE A 99 38.05 -22.77 -20.46
CA ILE A 99 37.12 -23.88 -20.24
C ILE A 99 37.74 -25.15 -20.82
N GLU A 100 38.25 -26.04 -19.96
CA GLU A 100 38.62 -27.40 -20.38
C GLU A 100 37.54 -28.45 -20.02
N GLU A 101 37.51 -29.56 -20.78
CA GLU A 101 36.53 -30.66 -20.67
C GLU A 101 36.43 -31.32 -19.26
N GLU A 102 37.33 -31.03 -18.31
CA GLU A 102 37.35 -31.61 -16.95
C GLU A 102 37.00 -30.62 -15.81
N GLY A 103 36.64 -29.37 -16.10
CA GLY A 103 36.34 -28.31 -15.12
C GLY A 103 37.14 -27.03 -15.44
N GLY A 104 36.55 -25.85 -15.19
CA GLY A 104 37.13 -24.55 -15.58
C GLY A 104 37.59 -23.70 -14.39
N PHE A 105 38.48 -22.74 -14.65
CA PHE A 105 38.89 -21.72 -13.66
C PHE A 105 38.57 -20.32 -14.19
N ILE A 106 38.14 -19.41 -13.30
CA ILE A 106 38.03 -17.97 -13.57
C ILE A 106 39.01 -17.23 -12.68
N ASP A 107 39.96 -16.52 -13.28
CA ASP A 107 40.93 -15.68 -12.58
C ASP A 107 40.52 -14.19 -12.63
N PHE A 108 40.42 -13.56 -11.46
CA PHE A 108 40.14 -12.13 -11.30
C PHE A 108 41.44 -11.37 -10.98
N PHE A 109 41.68 -10.25 -11.64
CA PHE A 109 42.87 -9.41 -11.42
C PHE A 109 42.49 -7.99 -10.99
N ASP A 110 43.33 -7.36 -10.16
CA ASP A 110 43.18 -5.95 -9.80
C ASP A 110 43.66 -5.01 -10.92
N GLN A 111 43.42 -3.72 -10.73
CA GLN A 111 43.90 -2.63 -11.61
C GLN A 111 45.43 -2.59 -11.83
N ASN A 112 46.21 -3.36 -11.06
CA ASN A 112 47.66 -3.52 -11.20
C ASN A 112 48.06 -4.89 -11.77
N TYR A 113 47.10 -5.65 -12.34
CA TYR A 113 47.29 -7.00 -12.88
C TYR A 113 47.80 -8.01 -11.83
N GLN A 114 47.45 -7.83 -10.56
CA GLN A 114 47.67 -8.82 -9.51
C GLN A 114 46.42 -9.70 -9.36
N LEU A 115 46.62 -11.03 -9.35
CA LEU A 115 45.54 -11.99 -9.13
C LEU A 115 44.90 -11.74 -7.77
N ILE A 116 43.60 -11.45 -7.77
CA ILE A 116 42.74 -11.28 -6.60
C ILE A 116 42.24 -12.65 -6.15
N GLU A 117 41.58 -13.38 -7.05
CA GLU A 117 40.90 -14.65 -6.73
C GLU A 117 40.82 -15.55 -7.96
N THR A 118 40.81 -16.87 -7.73
CA THR A 118 40.58 -17.90 -8.74
C THR A 118 39.36 -18.71 -8.31
N ILE A 119 38.32 -18.77 -9.13
CA ILE A 119 37.12 -19.58 -8.89
C ILE A 119 37.21 -20.87 -9.69
N GLU A 120 37.02 -22.02 -9.01
CA GLU A 120 36.98 -23.35 -9.63
C GLU A 120 35.51 -23.73 -9.93
N ILE A 121 35.23 -24.07 -11.18
CA ILE A 121 33.89 -24.46 -11.66
C ILE A 121 33.85 -25.98 -11.85
N ASP A 122 33.05 -26.66 -11.02
CA ASP A 122 32.78 -28.10 -11.14
C ASP A 122 31.59 -28.36 -12.08
N ASN A 123 31.70 -29.37 -12.93
CA ASN A 123 30.74 -29.76 -13.98
C ASN A 123 29.40 -30.34 -13.45
N ALA A 124 29.09 -30.15 -12.17
CA ALA A 124 27.93 -30.76 -11.51
C ALA A 124 26.58 -30.04 -11.74
N GLY A 125 26.54 -28.94 -12.51
CA GLY A 125 25.29 -28.27 -12.88
C GLY A 125 24.52 -27.67 -11.70
N ASN A 126 25.23 -27.19 -10.67
CA ASN A 126 24.63 -26.44 -9.56
C ASN A 126 24.84 -24.95 -9.78
N ASN A 127 23.76 -24.18 -9.91
CA ASN A 127 23.78 -22.73 -9.75
C ASN A 127 24.30 -22.42 -8.34
N ARG A 128 25.47 -21.80 -8.23
CA ARG A 128 25.99 -21.29 -6.96
C ARG A 128 26.13 -19.78 -7.10
N LEU A 129 25.25 -19.05 -6.43
CA LEU A 129 25.50 -17.67 -6.05
C LEU A 129 26.75 -17.64 -5.18
N GLN A 130 27.76 -16.88 -5.58
CA GLN A 130 28.96 -16.67 -4.78
C GLN A 130 29.30 -15.18 -4.78
N GLU A 131 29.25 -14.55 -3.60
CA GLU A 131 29.59 -13.14 -3.44
C GLU A 131 31.10 -12.92 -3.61
N LEU A 132 31.47 -12.08 -4.58
CA LEU A 132 32.84 -11.64 -4.82
C LEU A 132 33.07 -10.29 -4.15
N ASN A 133 33.95 -10.27 -3.16
CA ASN A 133 34.30 -9.05 -2.43
C ASN A 133 35.48 -8.36 -3.13
N LEU A 134 35.18 -7.51 -4.11
CA LEU A 134 36.17 -6.97 -5.03
C LEU A 134 36.94 -5.77 -4.49
N ASN A 135 36.47 -5.14 -3.40
CA ASN A 135 37.16 -4.27 -2.43
C ASN A 135 36.13 -3.79 -1.38
N ALA A 136 36.57 -3.08 -0.32
CA ALA A 136 35.76 -2.66 0.84
C ALA A 136 34.51 -1.77 0.55
N THR A 137 34.21 -1.47 -0.71
CA THR A 137 33.06 -0.65 -1.13
C THR A 137 32.14 -1.31 -2.15
N ASP A 138 32.56 -2.40 -2.81
CA ASP A 138 31.84 -2.94 -3.98
C ASP A 138 31.66 -4.46 -3.82
N VAL A 139 30.40 -4.92 -3.89
CA VAL A 139 30.04 -6.35 -3.93
C VAL A 139 29.48 -6.65 -5.32
N ALA A 140 30.09 -7.59 -6.03
CA ALA A 140 29.54 -8.10 -7.29
C ALA A 140 28.92 -9.47 -7.06
N ARG A 141 27.71 -9.68 -7.58
CA ARG A 141 27.07 -11.00 -7.65
C ARG A 141 27.24 -11.56 -9.06
N LEU A 142 27.78 -12.77 -9.14
CA LEU A 142 27.98 -13.49 -10.39
C LEU A 142 27.06 -14.70 -10.43
N ASP A 143 26.10 -14.72 -11.37
CA ASP A 143 25.29 -15.89 -11.66
C ASP A 143 25.77 -16.58 -12.94
N ILE A 144 26.11 -17.86 -12.82
CA ILE A 144 26.60 -18.67 -13.94
C ILE A 144 25.60 -19.79 -14.21
N ASN A 145 24.89 -19.70 -15.34
CA ASN A 145 23.90 -20.70 -15.73
C ASN A 145 24.47 -21.62 -16.83
N LEU A 146 24.81 -22.86 -16.45
CA LEU A 146 25.34 -23.88 -17.36
C LEU A 146 24.22 -24.84 -17.77
N ALA A 147 23.85 -24.85 -19.06
CA ALA A 147 22.95 -25.88 -19.56
C ALA A 147 23.60 -27.27 -19.40
N GLY A 148 22.80 -28.30 -19.11
CA GLY A 148 23.25 -29.68 -18.80
C GLY A 148 24.07 -30.43 -19.87
N SER A 149 24.60 -29.73 -20.88
CA SER A 149 25.63 -30.18 -21.82
C SER A 149 27.00 -29.51 -21.61
N GLY A 150 27.20 -28.69 -20.57
CA GLY A 150 28.49 -28.03 -20.28
C GLY A 150 28.81 -26.80 -21.15
N ALA A 151 27.82 -26.25 -21.84
CA ALA A 151 27.97 -25.01 -22.61
C ALA A 151 27.37 -23.84 -21.80
N LEU A 152 28.12 -22.74 -21.66
CA LEU A 152 27.62 -21.48 -21.11
C LEU A 152 26.55 -20.92 -22.03
N THR A 153 25.35 -20.73 -21.51
CA THR A 153 24.23 -20.16 -22.27
C THR A 153 23.95 -18.71 -21.92
N GLU A 154 24.32 -18.27 -20.72
CA GLU A 154 24.08 -16.93 -20.21
C GLU A 154 25.06 -16.66 -19.05
N LEU A 155 25.65 -15.46 -19.03
CA LEU A 155 26.53 -15.00 -17.95
C LEU A 155 26.07 -13.60 -17.56
N ASP A 156 25.34 -13.49 -16.45
CA ASP A 156 24.88 -12.21 -15.93
C ASP A 156 25.83 -11.74 -14.83
N PHE A 157 26.45 -10.58 -15.07
CA PHE A 157 27.13 -9.81 -14.04
C PHE A 157 26.12 -8.85 -13.45
N LEU A 158 25.56 -9.19 -12.29
CA LEU A 158 24.92 -8.21 -11.42
C LEU A 158 26.03 -7.54 -10.61
N ILE A 159 26.70 -6.57 -11.23
CA ILE A 159 27.31 -5.51 -10.44
C ILE A 159 26.11 -4.74 -9.91
N SER A 160 25.76 -4.94 -8.63
CA SER A 160 24.94 -3.95 -7.95
C SER A 160 25.80 -2.70 -7.86
N ASP A 161 25.74 -1.87 -8.88
CA ASP A 161 26.48 -0.60 -8.88
C ASP A 161 25.85 0.39 -7.89
N ASP A 162 24.73 0.04 -7.23
CA ASP A 162 24.12 0.84 -6.19
C ASP A 162 23.64 -0.01 -5.01
N THR A 163 24.54 -0.26 -4.07
CA THR A 163 24.20 0.09 -2.68
C THR A 163 25.45 0.66 -2.04
N PRO A 164 25.76 1.94 -2.26
CA PRO A 164 26.71 2.58 -1.37
C PRO A 164 26.18 2.40 0.05
N ILE A 165 27.08 2.05 0.96
CA ILE A 165 26.91 2.02 2.43
C ILE A 165 26.41 3.40 2.97
N ASN A 166 26.17 4.36 2.08
CA ASN A 166 25.76 5.74 2.27
C ASN A 166 24.61 6.16 1.31
N SER A 167 23.75 5.22 0.87
CA SER A 167 22.53 5.54 0.12
C SER A 167 21.56 6.35 0.99
N ASP A 168 20.96 7.38 0.39
CA ASP A 168 19.85 8.16 0.96
C ASP A 168 18.56 7.31 1.02
N PHE A 169 18.50 6.18 0.30
CA PHE A 169 17.34 5.31 0.19
C PHE A 169 17.51 3.98 0.91
N ARG A 170 16.38 3.41 1.32
CA ARG A 170 16.28 2.12 2.00
C ARG A 170 16.38 0.99 0.98
N THR A 171 17.06 -0.10 1.31
CA THR A 171 17.01 -1.31 0.48
C THR A 171 15.62 -1.95 0.55
N ILE A 172 15.26 -2.75 -0.45
CA ILE A 172 14.00 -3.52 -0.44
C ILE A 172 14.01 -4.59 0.65
N THR A 173 15.17 -5.20 0.90
CA THR A 173 15.35 -6.25 1.91
C THR A 173 15.48 -5.72 3.34
N GLY A 174 15.63 -4.41 3.53
CA GLY A 174 15.92 -3.79 4.83
C GLY A 174 17.39 -3.90 5.27
N GLU A 175 18.25 -4.54 4.48
CA GLU A 175 19.70 -4.59 4.72
C GLU A 175 20.32 -3.19 4.75
N TYR A 176 21.42 -3.05 5.49
CA TYR A 176 22.19 -1.81 5.66
C TYR A 176 21.40 -0.64 6.29
N ASN A 177 20.27 -0.92 6.94
CA ASN A 177 19.70 0.04 7.89
C ASN A 177 20.74 0.34 8.99
N ASN A 178 21.21 -0.73 9.64
CA ASN A 178 22.28 -0.66 10.62
C ASN A 178 23.64 -0.86 9.94
N LEU A 179 24.48 0.18 9.96
CA LEU A 179 25.79 0.15 9.29
C LEU A 179 26.83 -0.71 10.03
N GLU A 180 26.63 -1.00 11.32
CA GLU A 180 27.53 -1.85 12.11
C GLU A 180 27.14 -3.33 11.99
N ASN A 181 25.84 -3.62 11.83
CA ASN A 181 25.29 -4.94 11.60
C ASN A 181 24.29 -4.91 10.42
N PRO A 182 24.77 -5.03 9.16
CA PRO A 182 23.94 -4.83 7.98
C PRO A 182 22.69 -5.70 7.86
N GLN A 183 22.65 -6.86 8.54
CA GLN A 183 21.51 -7.78 8.52
C GLN A 183 20.50 -7.53 9.64
N LEU A 184 20.74 -6.54 10.51
CA LEU A 184 19.85 -6.28 11.63
C LEU A 184 18.53 -5.68 11.13
N GLY A 185 17.46 -6.48 11.23
CA GLY A 185 16.12 -6.08 10.80
C GLY A 185 15.80 -6.36 9.33
N SER A 186 16.70 -6.97 8.56
CA SER A 186 16.39 -7.36 7.18
C SER A 186 15.34 -8.48 7.13
N ALA A 187 14.70 -8.63 5.97
CA ALA A 187 13.82 -9.75 5.67
C ALA A 187 14.54 -11.10 5.77
N GLU A 188 13.78 -12.16 6.03
CA GLU A 188 14.28 -13.52 6.28
C GLU A 188 15.27 -13.65 7.44
N THR A 189 15.16 -12.76 8.45
CA THR A 189 15.96 -12.86 9.69
C THR A 189 15.11 -13.29 10.89
N ASP A 190 15.78 -13.81 11.92
CA ASP A 190 15.13 -14.44 13.05
C ASP A 190 14.33 -13.44 13.90
N LEU A 191 13.11 -13.85 14.29
CA LEU A 191 12.39 -13.19 15.36
C LEU A 191 13.17 -13.33 16.67
N ILE A 192 13.30 -12.24 17.40
CA ILE A 192 13.90 -12.27 18.74
C ILE A 192 12.88 -12.76 19.77
N ARG A 193 13.33 -12.96 21.00
CA ARG A 193 12.44 -13.18 22.14
C ARG A 193 12.68 -12.14 23.20
N LEU A 194 11.59 -11.58 23.72
CA LEU A 194 11.66 -10.74 24.90
C LEU A 194 11.98 -11.57 26.15
N PHE A 195 11.56 -12.85 26.16
CA PHE A 195 11.68 -13.74 27.31
C PHE A 195 12.19 -15.14 26.92
N ASP A 196 12.45 -15.98 27.91
CA ASP A 196 12.83 -17.38 27.66
C ASP A 196 11.67 -18.14 26.95
N SER A 197 12.00 -19.09 26.07
CA SER A 197 11.00 -19.92 25.37
C SER A 197 10.35 -20.96 26.28
N PHE A 198 9.06 -21.22 26.09
CA PHE A 198 8.26 -22.17 26.89
C PHE A 198 7.74 -23.35 26.05
N TYR A 199 8.64 -24.29 25.74
CA TYR A 199 8.31 -25.55 25.09
C TYR A 199 8.12 -26.69 26.11
N GLU A 200 7.34 -27.70 25.77
CA GLU A 200 7.07 -28.88 26.63
C GLU A 200 8.36 -29.67 26.94
N ASP A 201 9.29 -29.71 25.99
CA ASP A 201 10.59 -30.37 26.11
C ASP A 201 11.75 -29.37 26.29
N ASP A 202 11.43 -28.11 26.61
CA ASP A 202 12.34 -26.96 26.72
C ASP A 202 12.99 -26.49 25.40
N PHE A 203 12.69 -27.09 24.24
CA PHE A 203 13.33 -26.65 22.99
C PHE A 203 12.49 -26.68 21.70
N ASN A 204 11.41 -27.46 21.58
CA ASN A 204 10.68 -27.55 20.32
C ASN A 204 9.22 -27.98 20.43
N ALA A 205 8.89 -28.90 21.33
CA ALA A 205 7.55 -29.48 21.41
C ALA A 205 6.55 -28.44 21.94
N PRO A 206 5.39 -28.26 21.28
CA PRO A 206 4.36 -27.34 21.76
C PRO A 206 3.92 -27.68 23.19
N ARG A 207 3.64 -26.65 24.00
CA ARG A 207 3.22 -26.80 25.39
C ARG A 207 1.89 -27.54 25.50
N ILE A 208 1.84 -28.64 26.25
CA ILE A 208 0.63 -29.45 26.46
C ILE A 208 0.32 -29.75 27.92
N THR A 209 1.27 -29.55 28.83
CA THR A 209 1.12 -29.84 30.26
C THR A 209 0.93 -28.56 31.08
N SER A 210 -0.01 -28.56 32.03
CA SER A 210 -0.25 -27.48 32.98
C SER A 210 0.74 -27.49 34.15
N SER A 211 0.77 -26.40 34.92
CA SER A 211 1.54 -26.26 36.17
C SER A 211 1.18 -27.32 37.23
N SER A 212 -0.01 -27.91 37.16
CA SER A 212 -0.46 -29.02 38.02
C SER A 212 -0.06 -30.41 37.51
N GLY A 213 0.53 -30.50 36.32
CA GLY A 213 0.91 -31.76 35.66
C GLY A 213 -0.24 -32.45 34.89
N ASN A 214 -1.35 -31.76 34.67
CA ASN A 214 -2.48 -32.23 33.87
C ASN A 214 -2.36 -31.74 32.41
N VAL A 215 -3.24 -32.20 31.53
CA VAL A 215 -3.27 -31.73 30.13
C VAL A 215 -3.89 -30.34 30.09
N LEU A 216 -3.27 -29.41 29.35
CA LEU A 216 -3.80 -28.07 29.14
C LEU A 216 -5.16 -28.10 28.42
N PRO A 217 -6.02 -27.09 28.65
CA PRO A 217 -7.30 -27.03 27.97
C PRO A 217 -7.15 -26.96 26.45
N ASN A 218 -8.08 -27.59 25.75
CA ASN A 218 -8.15 -27.56 24.30
C ASN A 218 -8.39 -26.12 23.79
N PRO A 219 -7.68 -25.64 22.74
CA PRO A 219 -7.86 -24.30 22.19
C PRO A 219 -9.30 -23.94 21.79
N ARG A 220 -10.03 -24.83 21.11
CA ARG A 220 -11.45 -24.63 20.75
C ARG A 220 -12.35 -24.58 21.98
N THR A 221 -12.06 -25.37 23.03
CA THR A 221 -12.79 -25.26 24.31
C THR A 221 -12.59 -23.88 24.95
N ILE A 222 -11.37 -23.34 24.91
CA ILE A 222 -11.09 -21.97 25.39
C ILE A 222 -11.85 -20.95 24.54
N SER A 223 -11.78 -21.05 23.20
CA SER A 223 -12.52 -20.19 22.27
C SER A 223 -14.02 -20.16 22.57
N ASN A 224 -14.67 -21.34 22.65
CA ASN A 224 -16.10 -21.46 22.93
C ASN A 224 -16.52 -20.91 24.31
N THR A 225 -15.64 -20.98 25.31
CA THR A 225 -16.01 -20.64 26.70
C THR A 225 -15.63 -19.22 27.08
N VAL A 226 -14.46 -18.75 26.62
CA VAL A 226 -13.90 -17.46 27.02
C VAL A 226 -14.13 -16.41 25.95
N VAL A 227 -14.04 -16.81 24.67
CA VAL A 227 -13.89 -15.90 23.51
C VAL A 227 -15.15 -15.69 22.68
N ALA A 228 -16.16 -16.54 22.83
CA ALA A 228 -17.41 -16.35 22.11
C ALA A 228 -18.08 -15.00 22.46
N GLN A 229 -18.39 -14.21 21.43
CA GLN A 229 -19.21 -13.01 21.55
C GLN A 229 -20.69 -13.35 21.30
N THR A 230 -21.57 -12.90 22.20
CA THR A 230 -23.03 -13.17 22.07
C THR A 230 -23.83 -11.94 21.68
N GLU A 231 -23.27 -10.75 21.84
CA GLU A 231 -23.86 -9.44 21.52
C GLU A 231 -22.73 -8.53 21.04
N LEU A 232 -23.02 -7.61 20.12
CA LEU A 232 -22.04 -6.63 19.66
C LEU A 232 -21.69 -5.67 20.81
N ILE A 233 -20.41 -5.35 20.93
CA ILE A 233 -19.87 -4.48 21.98
C ILE A 233 -19.09 -3.39 21.27
N PRO A 234 -19.67 -2.20 21.07
CA PRO A 234 -18.97 -1.08 20.46
C PRO A 234 -17.78 -0.65 21.30
N ASN A 235 -16.70 -0.25 20.64
CA ASN A 235 -15.49 0.25 21.28
C ASN A 235 -15.75 1.50 22.13
N TYR A 236 -15.30 1.50 23.38
CA TYR A 236 -15.56 2.60 24.32
C TYR A 236 -14.88 3.93 23.97
N LEU A 237 -13.90 3.94 23.05
CA LEU A 237 -13.26 5.14 22.52
C LEU A 237 -13.96 5.69 21.27
N ASN A 238 -15.08 5.11 20.84
CA ASN A 238 -15.73 5.37 19.56
C ASN A 238 -14.74 5.22 18.39
N ALA A 239 -13.87 4.21 18.46
CA ALA A 239 -12.98 3.88 17.36
C ALA A 239 -13.78 3.36 16.16
N SER A 240 -13.44 3.84 14.97
CA SER A 240 -13.98 3.33 13.72
C SER A 240 -13.24 2.05 13.31
N ASP A 241 -13.78 1.32 12.33
CA ASP A 241 -13.16 0.11 11.79
C ASP A 241 -11.78 0.33 11.15
N TRP A 242 -11.42 1.57 10.82
CA TRP A 242 -10.04 1.92 10.44
C TRP A 242 -9.00 1.51 11.49
N ILE A 243 -9.36 1.41 12.77
CA ILE A 243 -8.40 0.99 13.81
C ILE A 243 -7.88 -0.42 13.58
N TRP A 244 -8.74 -1.39 13.25
CA TRP A 244 -8.27 -2.75 13.01
C TRP A 244 -7.73 -2.90 11.60
N GLN A 245 -8.27 -2.16 10.63
CA GLN A 245 -7.78 -2.17 9.25
C GLN A 245 -6.33 -1.66 9.15
N TRP A 246 -6.03 -0.54 9.79
CA TRP A 246 -4.67 -0.01 9.85
C TRP A 246 -3.74 -0.91 10.68
N GLY A 247 -4.26 -1.46 11.78
CA GLY A 247 -3.51 -2.43 12.59
C GLY A 247 -3.06 -3.64 11.78
N GLN A 248 -3.94 -4.18 10.92
CA GLN A 248 -3.62 -5.28 10.01
C GLN A 248 -2.57 -4.87 8.95
N LEU A 249 -2.70 -3.70 8.33
CA LEU A 249 -1.69 -3.19 7.39
C LEU A 249 -0.31 -3.13 8.04
N ILE A 250 -0.21 -2.58 9.26
CA ILE A 250 1.06 -2.48 9.98
C ILE A 250 1.59 -3.85 10.42
N ASP A 251 0.71 -4.80 10.77
CA ASP A 251 1.13 -6.18 11.00
C ASP A 251 1.73 -6.78 9.73
N HIS A 252 1.13 -6.51 8.57
CA HIS A 252 1.57 -7.00 7.28
C HIS A 252 2.79 -6.26 6.73
N ASP A 253 3.18 -5.13 7.32
CA ASP A 253 4.45 -4.46 7.04
C ASP A 253 5.59 -4.98 7.93
N LEU A 254 5.25 -5.54 9.10
CA LEU A 254 6.24 -5.93 10.11
C LEU A 254 6.44 -7.43 10.25
N THR A 255 5.40 -8.24 10.03
CA THR A 255 5.41 -9.66 10.42
C THR A 255 4.78 -10.59 9.39
N LEU A 256 5.52 -11.64 9.05
CA LEU A 256 5.05 -12.85 8.37
C LEU A 256 5.98 -14.00 8.78
N ASN A 257 5.44 -15.01 9.46
CA ASN A 257 6.26 -16.08 10.06
C ASN A 257 5.62 -17.46 9.93
N GLU A 258 4.86 -17.69 8.87
CA GLU A 258 4.19 -18.96 8.62
C GLU A 258 5.10 -19.95 7.87
N GLY A 259 5.95 -19.46 6.96
CA GLY A 259 7.03 -20.19 6.32
C GLY A 259 7.32 -19.72 4.90
N SER A 260 8.61 -19.60 4.56
CA SER A 260 9.11 -19.13 3.27
C SER A 260 9.52 -20.28 2.33
N LEU A 261 9.95 -19.95 1.11
CA LEU A 261 10.60 -20.91 0.21
C LEU A 261 11.90 -21.49 0.80
N SER A 262 12.65 -20.69 1.55
CA SER A 262 13.92 -21.07 2.19
C SER A 262 13.70 -21.91 3.46
N SER A 263 12.59 -21.68 4.17
CA SER A 263 12.18 -22.43 5.36
C SER A 263 10.67 -22.71 5.32
N PRO A 264 10.23 -23.80 4.66
CA PRO A 264 8.80 -24.07 4.50
C PRO A 264 8.13 -24.47 5.83
N PRO A 265 6.79 -24.30 5.94
CA PRO A 265 6.03 -24.71 7.12
C PRO A 265 6.26 -26.18 7.50
N GLU A 266 6.15 -26.49 8.80
CA GLU A 266 6.49 -27.79 9.36
C GLU A 266 5.31 -28.76 9.50
N ASP A 267 5.53 -29.89 10.20
CA ASP A 267 4.58 -30.97 10.42
C ASP A 267 3.15 -30.47 10.73
N PHE A 268 2.19 -31.06 10.01
CA PHE A 268 0.77 -30.87 10.28
C PHE A 268 0.41 -31.38 11.67
N ILE A 269 -0.16 -30.50 12.49
CA ILE A 269 -0.85 -30.86 13.73
C ILE A 269 -2.33 -30.51 13.60
N SER A 270 -3.15 -30.91 14.58
CA SER A 270 -4.57 -30.61 14.53
C SER A 270 -5.07 -30.08 15.85
N ILE A 271 -6.05 -29.18 15.79
CA ILE A 271 -6.77 -28.68 16.95
C ILE A 271 -8.02 -29.57 17.12
N PRO A 272 -8.15 -30.39 18.17
CA PRO A 272 -9.30 -31.26 18.30
C PRO A 272 -10.59 -30.44 18.48
N VAL A 273 -11.67 -30.83 17.80
CA VAL A 273 -13.00 -30.23 17.99
C VAL A 273 -13.73 -30.99 19.10
N PRO A 274 -14.08 -30.34 20.23
CA PRO A 274 -14.83 -30.98 21.31
C PRO A 274 -16.19 -31.49 20.82
N GLN A 275 -16.43 -32.79 20.99
CA GLN A 275 -17.64 -33.45 20.47
C GLN A 275 -18.82 -33.44 21.46
N ASP A 276 -18.67 -32.75 22.58
CA ASP A 276 -19.63 -32.69 23.67
C ASP A 276 -20.72 -31.63 23.49
N ASP A 277 -20.49 -30.63 22.61
CA ASP A 277 -21.52 -29.70 22.17
C ASP A 277 -22.01 -30.04 20.74
N PRO A 278 -23.21 -30.64 20.59
CA PRO A 278 -23.77 -30.93 19.27
C PRO A 278 -24.20 -29.67 18.49
N ASN A 279 -24.18 -28.49 19.10
CA ASN A 279 -24.50 -27.23 18.44
C ASN A 279 -23.26 -26.46 17.93
N ASP A 280 -22.05 -26.92 18.25
CA ASP A 280 -20.83 -26.33 17.69
C ASP A 280 -20.86 -26.46 16.15
N PRO A 281 -20.69 -25.36 15.38
CA PRO A 281 -20.75 -25.38 13.91
C PRO A 281 -19.88 -26.46 13.27
N PHE A 282 -18.65 -26.64 13.76
CA PHE A 282 -17.72 -27.64 13.23
C PHE A 282 -18.22 -29.07 13.50
N VAL A 283 -18.90 -29.32 14.62
CA VAL A 283 -19.52 -30.61 14.91
C VAL A 283 -20.73 -30.86 14.00
N GLN A 284 -21.50 -29.82 13.69
CA GLN A 284 -22.62 -29.91 12.73
C GLN A 284 -22.15 -30.26 11.32
N ASP A 285 -20.97 -29.76 10.93
CA ASP A 285 -20.29 -30.10 9.67
C ASP A 285 -19.57 -31.45 9.70
N GLY A 286 -19.59 -32.13 10.86
CA GLY A 286 -19.02 -33.46 11.05
C GLY A 286 -17.50 -33.48 11.20
N LEU A 287 -16.89 -32.34 11.54
CA LEU A 287 -15.47 -32.21 11.82
C LEU A 287 -15.13 -32.70 13.23
N THR A 288 -14.01 -33.39 13.34
CA THR A 288 -13.45 -33.85 14.63
C THR A 288 -12.17 -33.12 15.01
N GLU A 289 -11.58 -32.39 14.06
CA GLU A 289 -10.34 -31.64 14.21
C GLU A 289 -10.30 -30.50 13.18
N LEU A 290 -9.65 -29.40 13.53
CA LEU A 290 -9.31 -28.30 12.62
C LEU A 290 -7.86 -28.46 12.17
N PRO A 291 -7.56 -28.23 10.88
CA PRO A 291 -6.19 -28.27 10.37
C PRO A 291 -5.34 -27.15 10.98
N PHE A 292 -4.08 -27.44 11.33
CA PHE A 292 -3.14 -26.45 11.84
C PHE A 292 -1.70 -26.82 11.43
N ILE A 293 -0.99 -25.88 10.82
CA ILE A 293 0.38 -26.10 10.36
C ILE A 293 1.33 -25.31 11.24
N ARG A 294 2.39 -25.98 11.72
CA ARG A 294 3.43 -25.33 12.53
C ARG A 294 4.21 -24.32 11.70
N SER A 295 4.51 -23.16 12.30
CA SER A 295 5.34 -22.14 11.65
C SER A 295 6.72 -22.71 11.34
N ALA A 296 7.34 -22.24 10.26
CA ALA A 296 8.72 -22.59 9.99
C ALA A 296 9.65 -22.27 11.16
N ARG A 297 10.64 -23.14 11.40
CA ARG A 297 11.71 -22.86 12.36
C ARG A 297 12.89 -22.22 11.65
N ALA A 298 13.55 -21.28 12.32
CA ALA A 298 14.83 -20.74 11.91
C ALA A 298 15.88 -21.86 11.74
N GLU A 299 16.72 -21.74 10.72
CA GLU A 299 17.70 -22.77 10.37
C GLU A 299 18.62 -23.09 11.55
N GLY A 300 18.78 -24.39 11.84
CA GLY A 300 19.66 -24.85 12.89
C GLY A 300 19.12 -24.69 14.32
N THR A 301 17.91 -24.15 14.53
CA THR A 301 17.28 -24.04 15.86
C THR A 301 16.42 -25.27 16.22
N GLY A 302 15.99 -25.37 17.47
CA GLY A 302 15.10 -26.45 17.94
C GLY A 302 15.79 -27.81 18.09
N SER A 303 17.10 -27.82 18.34
CA SER A 303 17.89 -29.05 18.48
C SER A 303 17.92 -29.59 19.92
N ASP A 304 17.98 -28.70 20.90
CA ASP A 304 18.12 -29.00 22.32
C ASP A 304 17.90 -27.72 23.17
N PRO A 305 17.77 -27.82 24.51
CA PRO A 305 17.46 -26.66 25.37
C PRO A 305 18.48 -25.52 25.36
N SER A 306 19.70 -25.72 24.83
CA SER A 306 20.66 -24.61 24.66
C SER A 306 20.46 -23.83 23.35
N ASN A 307 19.61 -24.35 22.47
CA ASN A 307 19.28 -23.79 21.17
C ASN A 307 17.80 -24.09 20.82
N PRO A 308 16.86 -23.50 21.57
CA PRO A 308 15.43 -23.72 21.38
C PRO A 308 14.98 -23.23 20.01
N ARG A 309 13.84 -23.75 19.54
CA ARG A 309 13.21 -23.43 18.26
C ARG A 309 12.91 -21.93 18.22
N GLN A 310 13.37 -21.27 17.16
CA GLN A 310 13.02 -19.90 16.81
C GLN A 310 12.25 -19.86 15.51
N GLN A 311 11.61 -18.73 15.24
CA GLN A 311 10.84 -18.45 14.04
C GLN A 311 11.57 -17.36 13.27
N THR A 312 11.47 -17.39 11.95
CA THR A 312 12.03 -16.38 11.05
C THR A 312 10.91 -15.45 10.62
N ASN A 313 11.22 -14.18 10.41
CA ASN A 313 10.33 -13.22 9.80
C ASN A 313 10.65 -13.11 8.31
N GLU A 314 9.65 -13.27 7.45
CA GLU A 314 9.81 -13.19 6.00
C GLU A 314 9.85 -11.74 5.51
N LEU A 315 9.41 -10.79 6.34
CA LEU A 315 9.38 -9.36 6.03
C LEU A 315 10.50 -8.59 6.71
N THR A 316 10.71 -7.36 6.25
CA THR A 316 11.56 -6.41 6.97
C THR A 316 10.97 -6.11 8.35
N HIS A 317 11.81 -5.70 9.30
CA HIS A 317 11.40 -5.44 10.69
C HIS A 317 11.04 -3.97 10.93
N PHE A 318 10.74 -3.23 9.87
CA PHE A 318 10.60 -1.78 9.89
C PHE A 318 9.25 -1.37 9.32
N ILE A 319 8.77 -0.20 9.73
CA ILE A 319 7.57 0.39 9.11
C ILE A 319 8.05 1.14 7.88
N ASP A 320 8.20 0.43 6.77
CA ASP A 320 8.83 0.92 5.54
C ASP A 320 8.00 0.69 4.28
N ALA A 321 6.70 0.38 4.46
CA ALA A 321 5.76 0.11 3.39
C ALA A 321 6.14 -1.11 2.53
N SER A 322 6.87 -2.08 3.08
CA SER A 322 7.10 -3.38 2.46
C SER A 322 5.79 -4.10 2.07
N ALA A 323 4.68 -3.83 2.76
CA ALA A 323 3.36 -4.29 2.33
C ALA A 323 2.95 -3.78 0.92
N VAL A 324 3.44 -2.61 0.52
CA VAL A 324 3.22 -1.99 -0.79
C VAL A 324 4.32 -2.39 -1.78
N TYR A 325 5.59 -2.33 -1.36
CA TYR A 325 6.75 -2.44 -2.25
C TYR A 325 7.40 -3.84 -2.30
N GLY A 326 7.02 -4.73 -1.40
CA GLY A 326 7.63 -6.05 -1.22
C GLY A 326 8.85 -6.01 -0.32
N SER A 327 9.23 -7.20 0.16
CA SER A 327 10.45 -7.43 0.95
C SER A 327 11.58 -8.11 0.16
N THR A 328 11.36 -8.39 -1.14
CA THR A 328 12.38 -8.96 -2.02
C THR A 328 12.55 -8.13 -3.31
N PRO A 329 13.78 -8.02 -3.86
CA PRO A 329 14.02 -7.27 -5.08
C PRO A 329 13.18 -7.75 -6.27
N GLU A 330 12.89 -9.06 -6.35
CA GLU A 330 12.11 -9.64 -7.43
C GLU A 330 10.65 -9.19 -7.39
N VAL A 331 10.04 -9.15 -6.20
CA VAL A 331 8.67 -8.63 -6.00
C VAL A 331 8.64 -7.14 -6.31
N ALA A 332 9.57 -6.37 -5.75
CA ALA A 332 9.61 -4.92 -5.96
C ALA A 332 9.75 -4.55 -7.44
N ALA A 333 10.64 -5.22 -8.17
CA ALA A 333 10.80 -5.00 -9.60
C ALA A 333 9.54 -5.38 -10.41
N ALA A 334 8.84 -6.45 -10.01
CA ALA A 334 7.63 -6.92 -10.69
C ALA A 334 6.41 -6.02 -10.48
N LEU A 335 6.40 -5.18 -9.42
CA LEU A 335 5.32 -4.22 -9.14
C LEU A 335 5.49 -2.89 -9.87
N ARG A 336 6.65 -2.62 -10.48
CA ARG A 336 6.91 -1.35 -11.17
C ARG A 336 6.27 -1.29 -12.55
N ASP A 337 5.75 -0.11 -12.90
CA ASP A 337 5.20 0.15 -14.23
C ASP A 337 6.34 0.15 -15.28
N PRO A 338 6.32 -0.76 -16.26
CA PRO A 338 7.38 -0.85 -17.26
C PRO A 338 7.40 0.33 -18.24
N THR A 339 6.38 1.20 -18.22
CA THR A 339 6.35 2.42 -19.03
C THR A 339 7.20 3.55 -18.44
N GLY A 340 7.61 3.43 -17.17
CA GLY A 340 8.45 4.38 -16.45
C GLY A 340 7.66 5.47 -15.71
N GLY A 341 8.35 6.57 -15.38
CA GLY A 341 7.83 7.65 -14.53
C GLY A 341 7.92 7.35 -13.03
N GLY A 342 8.67 6.31 -12.63
CA GLY A 342 8.81 5.88 -11.25
C GLY A 342 7.53 5.31 -10.63
N ARG A 343 6.57 4.86 -11.44
CA ARG A 343 5.24 4.42 -11.01
C ARG A 343 5.19 2.94 -10.61
N LEU A 344 4.18 2.59 -9.84
CA LEU A 344 3.72 1.22 -9.59
C LEU A 344 2.62 0.83 -10.58
N LEU A 345 2.56 -0.46 -10.90
CA LEU A 345 1.53 -1.06 -11.74
C LEU A 345 0.15 -0.90 -11.13
N THR A 346 -0.79 -0.49 -11.97
CA THR A 346 -2.21 -0.38 -11.66
C THR A 346 -3.04 -0.76 -12.88
N GLN A 347 -4.34 -0.89 -12.68
CA GLN A 347 -5.31 -1.04 -13.76
C GLN A 347 -6.53 -0.17 -13.52
N THR A 348 -6.95 0.58 -14.53
CA THR A 348 -8.16 1.39 -14.48
C THR A 348 -9.36 0.53 -14.86
N GLN A 349 -10.38 0.50 -14.00
CA GLN A 349 -11.62 -0.23 -14.23
C GLN A 349 -12.83 0.71 -14.17
N LEU A 350 -13.77 0.51 -15.09
CA LEU A 350 -15.08 1.18 -15.05
C LEU A 350 -16.02 0.33 -14.19
N LEU A 351 -16.47 0.88 -13.07
CA LEU A 351 -17.28 0.21 -12.06
C LEU A 351 -18.70 0.78 -12.05
N ASN A 352 -19.59 0.19 -11.24
CA ASN A 352 -20.95 0.71 -11.06
C ASN A 352 -20.95 2.08 -10.35
N THR A 353 -19.90 2.35 -9.58
CA THR A 353 -19.70 3.54 -8.75
C THR A 353 -18.78 4.59 -9.39
N GLY A 354 -18.34 4.36 -10.64
CA GLY A 354 -17.41 5.23 -11.35
C GLY A 354 -16.12 4.54 -11.77
N THR A 355 -15.19 5.29 -12.35
CA THR A 355 -13.88 4.76 -12.76
C THR A 355 -12.93 4.77 -11.58
N GLU A 356 -12.27 3.64 -11.30
CA GLU A 356 -11.27 3.52 -10.23
C GLU A 356 -9.95 2.91 -10.75
N GLU A 357 -8.83 3.39 -10.21
CA GLU A 357 -7.52 2.76 -10.36
C GLU A 357 -7.35 1.67 -9.29
N LEU A 358 -7.22 0.42 -9.70
CA LEU A 358 -7.10 -0.74 -8.81
C LEU A 358 -5.71 -1.39 -8.92
N LEU A 359 -5.39 -2.23 -7.93
CA LEU A 359 -4.21 -3.09 -7.98
C LEU A 359 -4.23 -4.01 -9.21
N PRO A 360 -3.07 -4.43 -9.73
CA PRO A 360 -2.98 -5.39 -10.82
C PRO A 360 -3.45 -6.79 -10.36
N PHE A 361 -4.00 -7.57 -11.28
CA PHE A 361 -4.31 -8.98 -11.03
C PHE A 361 -3.04 -9.85 -10.94
N GLN A 362 -3.15 -10.98 -10.27
CA GLN A 362 -2.12 -12.03 -10.30
C GLN A 362 -1.92 -12.56 -11.73
N SER A 363 -0.73 -13.10 -11.99
CA SER A 363 -0.37 -13.65 -13.30
C SER A 363 -0.40 -15.18 -13.30
N GLU A 364 -0.60 -15.81 -14.46
CA GLU A 364 -0.46 -17.28 -14.59
C GLU A 364 0.99 -17.76 -14.39
N THR A 365 1.97 -16.87 -14.53
CA THR A 365 3.41 -17.18 -14.49
C THR A 365 4.20 -16.02 -13.90
N GLY A 366 5.27 -16.30 -13.16
CA GLY A 366 6.18 -15.28 -12.61
C GLY A 366 6.19 -15.26 -11.09
N VAL A 367 6.65 -14.15 -10.50
CA VAL A 367 6.74 -13.96 -9.04
C VAL A 367 5.36 -13.95 -8.37
N PHE A 368 4.32 -13.56 -9.10
CA PHE A 368 2.91 -13.54 -8.67
C PHE A 368 2.07 -14.67 -9.27
N ALA A 369 2.69 -15.83 -9.52
CA ALA A 369 1.95 -16.99 -10.02
C ALA A 369 0.85 -17.41 -9.02
N ALA A 370 -0.35 -17.66 -9.55
CA ALA A 370 -1.59 -17.86 -8.80
C ALA A 370 -1.49 -18.63 -7.46
N ASP A 371 -2.14 -18.08 -6.44
CA ASP A 371 -2.20 -18.57 -5.06
C ASP A 371 -2.77 -20.01 -4.95
N PRO A 372 -2.21 -20.88 -4.07
CA PRO A 372 -2.75 -22.21 -3.74
C PRO A 372 -4.22 -22.30 -3.30
N VAL A 373 -4.95 -21.20 -3.01
CA VAL A 373 -6.39 -21.24 -2.68
C VAL A 373 -7.25 -21.72 -3.87
N GLY A 374 -6.71 -21.74 -5.09
CA GLY A 374 -7.38 -22.31 -6.27
C GLY A 374 -8.36 -21.36 -6.95
N LEU A 375 -8.22 -20.06 -6.67
CA LEU A 375 -8.85 -18.95 -7.41
C LEU A 375 -8.10 -18.74 -8.73
N GLU A 376 -8.80 -18.28 -9.77
CA GLU A 376 -8.17 -18.05 -11.07
C GLU A 376 -7.32 -16.75 -11.00
N PRO A 377 -6.17 -16.68 -11.71
CA PRO A 377 -5.25 -15.53 -11.60
C PRO A 377 -5.88 -14.16 -11.86
N ASN A 378 -6.94 -14.08 -12.68
CA ASN A 378 -7.67 -12.85 -13.00
C ASN A 378 -8.75 -12.48 -11.97
N GLU A 379 -8.88 -13.21 -10.88
CA GLU A 379 -9.84 -12.94 -9.80
C GLU A 379 -9.14 -12.29 -8.60
N THR A 380 -7.84 -12.54 -8.37
CA THR A 380 -7.10 -12.02 -7.20
C THR A 380 -6.12 -10.91 -7.56
N PHE A 381 -5.93 -9.94 -6.65
CA PHE A 381 -4.95 -8.86 -6.79
C PHE A 381 -3.55 -9.27 -6.35
N THR A 382 -2.54 -8.48 -6.74
CA THR A 382 -1.17 -8.59 -6.23
C THR A 382 -0.67 -7.28 -5.65
N ALA A 383 0.22 -7.38 -4.66
CA ALA A 383 0.86 -6.27 -3.97
C ALA A 383 2.21 -6.73 -3.38
N GLY A 384 2.86 -5.87 -2.58
CA GLY A 384 4.10 -6.18 -1.89
C GLY A 384 3.99 -7.32 -0.87
N ASP A 385 2.82 -7.47 -0.22
CA ASP A 385 2.51 -8.57 0.69
C ASP A 385 1.49 -9.56 0.07
N SER A 386 1.71 -10.85 0.31
CA SER A 386 0.92 -11.94 -0.27
C SER A 386 -0.51 -12.02 0.30
N ARG A 387 -0.77 -11.44 1.47
CA ARG A 387 -2.08 -11.49 2.14
C ARG A 387 -3.04 -10.39 1.66
N VAL A 388 -2.69 -9.60 0.65
CA VAL A 388 -3.50 -8.45 0.16
C VAL A 388 -4.97 -8.79 -0.12
N ASN A 389 -5.27 -10.03 -0.51
CA ASN A 389 -6.63 -10.49 -0.82
C ASN A 389 -7.36 -11.09 0.37
N GLU A 390 -6.77 -11.12 1.57
CA GLU A 390 -7.39 -11.75 2.75
C GLU A 390 -8.80 -11.22 2.96
N GLN A 391 -9.00 -9.90 2.88
CA GLN A 391 -10.32 -9.27 2.97
C GLN A 391 -10.36 -7.93 2.22
N LEU A 392 -11.57 -7.44 1.94
CA LEU A 392 -11.84 -6.33 1.01
C LEU A 392 -11.19 -4.99 1.40
N GLY A 393 -11.26 -4.59 2.67
CA GLY A 393 -10.63 -3.39 3.19
C GLY A 393 -9.10 -3.44 3.17
N LEU A 394 -8.50 -4.63 3.28
CA LEU A 394 -7.05 -4.80 3.12
C LEU A 394 -6.65 -4.53 1.67
N THR A 395 -7.34 -5.12 0.71
CA THR A 395 -7.15 -4.80 -0.71
C THR A 395 -7.35 -3.30 -0.96
N GLY A 396 -8.36 -2.71 -0.32
CA GLY A 396 -8.62 -1.27 -0.38
C GLY A 396 -7.45 -0.41 0.08
N VAL A 397 -6.91 -0.64 1.27
CA VAL A 397 -5.80 0.18 1.80
C VAL A 397 -4.51 -0.03 1.02
N HIS A 398 -4.24 -1.24 0.49
CA HIS A 398 -3.12 -1.44 -0.43
C HIS A 398 -3.32 -0.64 -1.73
N THR A 399 -4.53 -0.65 -2.29
CA THR A 399 -4.88 0.16 -3.47
C THR A 399 -4.65 1.65 -3.20
N LEU A 400 -5.12 2.15 -2.05
CA LEU A 400 -4.96 3.55 -1.63
C LEU A 400 -3.48 3.98 -1.61
N LEU A 401 -2.60 3.15 -1.04
CA LEU A 401 -1.18 3.49 -0.92
C LEU A 401 -0.44 3.39 -2.25
N VAL A 402 -0.87 2.52 -3.16
CA VAL A 402 -0.35 2.49 -4.54
C VAL A 402 -0.78 3.73 -5.32
N ARG A 403 -2.03 4.18 -5.17
CA ARG A 403 -2.49 5.45 -5.74
C ARG A 403 -1.66 6.63 -5.21
N GLU A 404 -1.42 6.67 -3.90
CA GLU A 404 -0.63 7.75 -3.29
C GLU A 404 0.83 7.75 -3.79
N HIS A 405 1.44 6.56 -3.95
CA HIS A 405 2.75 6.45 -4.59
C HIS A 405 2.74 7.04 -5.99
N ASN A 406 1.78 6.65 -6.83
CA ASN A 406 1.69 7.10 -8.23
C ASN A 406 1.44 8.61 -8.33
N ARG A 407 0.61 9.17 -7.45
CA ARG A 407 0.37 10.62 -7.33
C ARG A 407 1.65 11.38 -6.98
N LEU A 408 2.39 10.87 -5.99
CA LEU A 408 3.67 11.47 -5.56
C LEU A 408 4.75 11.35 -6.63
N ALA A 409 4.86 10.21 -7.31
CA ALA A 409 5.79 9.99 -8.40
C ALA A 409 5.56 11.00 -9.53
N GLU A 410 4.30 11.24 -9.91
CA GLU A 410 3.92 12.23 -10.91
C GLU A 410 4.24 13.68 -10.48
N GLU A 411 3.97 14.02 -9.21
CA GLU A 411 4.31 15.34 -8.65
C GLU A 411 5.82 15.59 -8.68
N ILE A 412 6.62 14.59 -8.28
CA ILE A 412 8.09 14.65 -8.27
C ILE A 412 8.62 14.75 -9.70
N ALA A 413 8.14 13.93 -10.63
CA ALA A 413 8.52 13.97 -12.04
C ALA A 413 8.23 15.33 -12.67
N THR A 414 7.05 15.90 -12.39
CA THR A 414 6.64 17.23 -12.85
C THR A 414 7.59 18.31 -12.34
N ARG A 415 7.93 18.29 -11.04
CA ARG A 415 8.83 19.28 -10.43
C ARG A 415 10.27 19.12 -10.89
N LEU A 416 10.74 17.89 -11.11
CA LEU A 416 12.06 17.60 -11.66
C LEU A 416 12.18 18.16 -13.09
N THR A 417 11.16 17.90 -13.93
CA THR A 417 11.06 18.46 -15.29
C THR A 417 11.00 19.99 -15.30
N ALA A 418 10.31 20.58 -14.32
CA ALA A 418 10.26 22.03 -14.13
C ALA A 418 11.59 22.64 -13.63
N GLY A 419 12.58 21.82 -13.29
CA GLY A 419 13.90 22.25 -12.87
C GLY A 419 13.97 22.71 -11.41
N ASP A 420 13.17 22.10 -10.52
CA ASP A 420 13.33 22.29 -9.07
C ASP A 420 14.79 22.03 -8.68
N SER A 421 15.48 23.10 -8.26
CA SER A 421 16.94 23.06 -8.09
C SER A 421 17.39 22.10 -6.99
N TYR A 422 16.54 21.85 -5.99
CA TYR A 422 16.86 20.90 -4.94
C TYR A 422 16.72 19.48 -5.44
N LEU A 423 15.60 19.15 -6.09
CA LEU A 423 15.36 17.82 -6.66
C LEU A 423 16.40 17.46 -7.72
N VAL A 424 16.73 18.38 -8.62
CA VAL A 424 17.79 18.18 -9.62
C VAL A 424 19.13 17.90 -8.97
N THR A 425 19.46 18.56 -7.86
CA THR A 425 20.71 18.32 -7.12
C THR A 425 20.69 16.93 -6.50
N LYS A 426 19.61 16.55 -5.81
CA LYS A 426 19.46 15.24 -5.18
C LYS A 426 19.49 14.11 -6.19
N PHE A 427 18.80 14.26 -7.31
CA PHE A 427 18.86 13.33 -8.44
C PHE A 427 20.30 13.13 -8.93
N GLN A 428 21.03 14.21 -9.19
CA GLN A 428 22.43 14.14 -9.63
C GLN A 428 23.38 13.51 -8.59
N GLU A 429 23.14 13.79 -7.30
CA GLU A 429 23.92 13.22 -6.20
C GLU A 429 23.61 11.72 -5.98
N SER A 430 22.40 11.27 -6.32
CA SER A 430 21.97 9.89 -6.12
C SER A 430 22.67 8.87 -7.02
N GLY A 431 23.07 9.28 -8.23
CA GLY A 431 23.63 8.36 -9.23
C GLY A 431 22.61 7.45 -9.93
N LEU A 432 21.35 7.46 -9.48
CA LEU A 432 20.27 6.65 -10.02
C LEU A 432 19.82 7.10 -11.41
N SER A 433 19.10 6.22 -12.12
CA SER A 433 18.29 6.64 -13.26
C SER A 433 17.17 7.58 -12.80
N GLU A 434 16.66 8.42 -13.72
CA GLU A 434 15.55 9.34 -13.39
C GLU A 434 14.32 8.58 -12.87
N ASP A 435 14.03 7.43 -13.48
CA ASP A 435 12.92 6.56 -13.11
C ASP A 435 13.08 5.98 -11.70
N ASP A 436 14.27 5.46 -11.38
CA ASP A 436 14.58 4.90 -10.06
C ASP A 436 14.59 5.98 -8.97
N PHE A 437 15.11 7.18 -9.28
CA PHE A 437 15.11 8.29 -8.36
C PHE A 437 13.68 8.73 -7.99
N ILE A 438 12.79 8.84 -8.98
CA ILE A 438 11.38 9.19 -8.76
C ILE A 438 10.70 8.10 -7.91
N TYR A 439 10.89 6.82 -8.27
CA TYR A 439 10.33 5.69 -7.55
C TYR A 439 10.78 5.66 -6.08
N GLU A 440 12.10 5.72 -5.82
CA GLU A 440 12.62 5.67 -4.46
C GLU A 440 12.23 6.91 -3.63
N SER A 441 12.15 8.09 -4.26
CA SER A 441 11.68 9.30 -3.59
C SER A 441 10.20 9.21 -3.19
N ALA A 442 9.33 8.73 -4.09
CA ALA A 442 7.92 8.50 -3.77
C ALA A 442 7.75 7.41 -2.69
N ARG A 443 8.51 6.31 -2.80
CA ARG A 443 8.56 5.25 -1.79
C ARG A 443 8.97 5.76 -0.41
N GLN A 444 9.99 6.61 -0.34
CA GLN A 444 10.45 7.23 0.91
C GLN A 444 9.35 8.09 1.56
N VAL A 445 8.59 8.85 0.75
CA VAL A 445 7.47 9.66 1.25
C VAL A 445 6.33 8.78 1.76
N VAL A 446 5.91 7.76 1.02
CA VAL A 446 4.83 6.84 1.46
C VAL A 446 5.20 6.12 2.75
N ALA A 447 6.43 5.62 2.86
CA ALA A 447 6.91 5.02 4.11
C ALA A 447 6.84 6.02 5.28
N ALA A 448 7.27 7.27 5.07
CA ALA A 448 7.18 8.32 6.08
C ALA A 448 5.71 8.66 6.45
N GLN A 449 4.80 8.70 5.49
CA GLN A 449 3.37 8.91 5.73
C GLN A 449 2.77 7.79 6.61
N ILE A 450 3.08 6.52 6.32
CA ILE A 450 2.64 5.38 7.14
C ILE A 450 3.21 5.47 8.56
N GLN A 451 4.48 5.84 8.71
CA GLN A 451 5.07 6.09 10.03
C GLN A 451 4.33 7.22 10.77
N ILE A 452 4.06 8.34 10.12
CA ILE A 452 3.40 9.50 10.73
C ILE A 452 1.99 9.13 11.23
N ILE A 453 1.17 8.48 10.40
CA ILE A 453 -0.18 8.02 10.77
C ILE A 453 -0.10 7.03 11.93
N THR A 454 0.82 6.05 11.85
CA THR A 454 0.96 5.00 12.87
C THR A 454 1.31 5.58 14.24
N TYR A 455 2.29 6.49 14.29
CA TYR A 455 2.74 7.07 15.56
C TYR A 455 1.87 8.23 16.06
N ASN A 456 1.12 8.93 15.21
CA ASN A 456 0.38 10.13 15.66
C ASN A 456 -1.14 9.93 15.76
N GLU A 457 -1.74 9.02 14.98
CA GLU A 457 -3.19 8.78 14.98
C GLU A 457 -3.54 7.42 15.60
N PHE A 458 -2.86 6.35 15.16
CA PHE A 458 -3.20 4.98 15.53
C PHE A 458 -2.72 4.54 16.93
N LEU A 459 -1.40 4.56 17.19
CA LEU A 459 -0.82 4.06 18.45
C LEU A 459 -1.35 4.76 19.72
N PRO A 460 -1.67 6.06 19.72
CA PRO A 460 -2.30 6.71 20.87
C PRO A 460 -3.62 6.07 21.31
N LEU A 461 -4.42 5.52 20.39
CA LEU A 461 -5.67 4.82 20.73
C LEU A 461 -5.38 3.49 21.44
N LEU A 462 -4.37 2.74 20.98
CA LEU A 462 -4.01 1.46 21.57
C LEU A 462 -3.35 1.60 22.94
N VAL A 463 -2.36 2.47 23.06
CA VAL A 463 -1.48 2.53 24.24
C VAL A 463 -1.96 3.57 25.27
N GLY A 464 -2.73 4.58 24.84
CA GLY A 464 -3.28 5.62 25.69
C GLY A 464 -2.26 6.68 26.10
N SER A 465 -2.47 7.35 27.23
CA SER A 465 -1.62 8.43 27.77
C SER A 465 -0.22 7.97 28.21
N GLY A 466 0.13 6.70 28.00
CA GLY A 466 1.51 6.22 28.09
C GLY A 466 2.24 6.27 26.73
N PHE A 467 1.59 6.75 25.69
CA PHE A 467 2.19 6.97 24.40
C PHE A 467 2.22 8.46 24.15
N GLU A 468 3.42 9.03 24.05
CA GLU A 468 3.60 10.43 23.71
C GLU A 468 3.81 10.51 22.19
N PRO A 469 2.88 11.15 21.43
CA PRO A 469 3.07 11.37 20.00
C PRO A 469 4.42 12.05 19.76
N VAL A 470 5.10 11.69 18.67
CA VAL A 470 6.53 12.01 18.49
C VAL A 470 6.78 13.54 18.44
N ASN A 471 5.75 14.31 18.10
CA ASN A 471 5.78 15.78 18.01
C ASN A 471 5.32 16.53 19.28
N HIS A 472 4.94 15.85 20.37
CA HIS A 472 4.53 16.47 21.63
C HIS A 472 5.46 16.11 22.79
N VAL A 473 5.95 17.13 23.50
CA VAL A 473 6.71 16.97 24.76
C VAL A 473 5.86 17.51 25.90
N LEU A 474 5.55 16.70 26.92
CA LEU A 474 5.79 16.94 28.37
C LEU A 474 4.96 16.02 29.30
N GLY A 475 5.62 15.10 30.02
CA GLY A 475 5.12 14.51 31.28
C GLY A 475 5.91 13.26 31.73
N GLU A 476 6.30 13.16 33.01
CA GLU A 476 6.88 11.92 33.57
C GLU A 476 5.75 10.92 33.90
N GLY A 477 5.76 9.75 33.24
CA GLY A 477 4.85 8.62 33.43
C GLY A 477 5.27 7.42 32.57
N PHE A 478 4.73 6.22 32.85
CA PHE A 478 5.01 5.01 32.05
C PHE A 478 4.71 5.27 30.57
N GLY A 479 5.71 5.17 29.70
CA GLY A 479 5.50 5.40 28.27
C GLY A 479 6.72 5.39 27.36
N VAL A 480 6.46 5.39 26.04
CA VAL A 480 7.49 5.48 24.99
C VAL A 480 8.23 6.81 25.15
N ALA A 481 9.56 6.76 25.28
CA ALA A 481 10.34 7.98 25.44
C ALA A 481 10.21 8.89 24.19
N PRO A 482 10.30 10.22 24.32
CA PRO A 482 10.39 11.10 23.16
C PRO A 482 11.53 10.66 22.24
N PHE A 483 11.30 10.75 20.92
CA PHE A 483 12.33 10.39 19.96
C PHE A 483 13.58 11.26 20.18
N SER A 484 14.74 10.61 20.20
CA SER A 484 16.03 11.24 20.50
C SER A 484 17.05 11.12 19.38
N GLY A 485 16.57 10.73 18.19
CA GLY A 485 17.41 10.36 17.04
C GLY A 485 17.63 8.85 16.95
N TYR A 486 18.08 8.41 15.78
CA TYR A 486 18.51 7.03 15.52
C TYR A 486 19.61 6.55 16.49
N GLN A 487 19.46 5.32 16.98
CA GLN A 487 20.34 4.64 17.93
C GLN A 487 20.79 3.29 17.34
N PRO A 488 22.01 3.18 16.77
CA PRO A 488 22.48 1.96 16.11
C PRO A 488 22.65 0.75 17.05
N GLU A 489 22.64 0.96 18.37
CA GLU A 489 22.69 -0.10 19.37
C GLU A 489 21.32 -0.75 19.65
N VAL A 490 20.21 -0.16 19.16
CA VAL A 490 18.86 -0.67 19.35
C VAL A 490 18.62 -1.83 18.38
N ASP A 491 18.21 -2.97 18.92
CA ASP A 491 17.80 -4.13 18.13
C ASP A 491 16.36 -3.94 17.65
N VAL A 492 16.19 -3.67 16.36
CA VAL A 492 14.89 -3.40 15.73
C VAL A 492 14.02 -4.66 15.58
N SER A 493 14.64 -5.85 15.62
CA SER A 493 14.03 -7.12 15.22
C SER A 493 12.70 -7.39 15.94
N ILE A 494 11.72 -7.92 15.22
CA ILE A 494 10.39 -8.20 15.77
C ILE A 494 10.50 -9.34 16.78
N SER A 495 9.82 -9.19 17.92
CA SER A 495 9.76 -10.24 18.94
C SER A 495 8.66 -11.26 18.66
N ASN A 496 8.90 -12.52 19.03
CA ASN A 496 7.91 -13.58 18.97
C ASN A 496 6.63 -13.24 19.75
N GLU A 497 6.77 -12.61 20.91
CA GLU A 497 5.64 -12.22 21.76
C GLU A 497 4.77 -11.15 21.10
N PHE A 498 5.37 -10.23 20.33
CA PHE A 498 4.64 -9.26 19.54
C PHE A 498 3.88 -9.93 18.39
N ALA A 499 4.59 -10.63 17.49
CA ALA A 499 4.02 -11.20 16.26
C ALA A 499 2.98 -12.31 16.52
N ASN A 500 3.18 -13.13 17.56
CA ASN A 500 2.36 -14.32 17.80
C ASN A 500 1.35 -14.16 18.94
N ALA A 501 1.31 -13.00 19.61
CA ALA A 501 0.31 -12.71 20.63
C ALA A 501 -0.10 -11.24 20.68
N ALA A 502 0.79 -10.32 21.07
CA ALA A 502 0.37 -8.98 21.46
C ALA A 502 -0.20 -8.15 20.30
N TYR A 503 0.32 -8.31 19.08
CA TYR A 503 -0.14 -7.54 17.92
C TYR A 503 -1.26 -8.21 17.13
N ARG A 504 -1.69 -9.40 17.55
CA ARG A 504 -2.95 -10.05 17.10
C ARG A 504 -4.19 -9.43 17.74
N LEU A 505 -4.09 -8.14 18.10
CA LEU A 505 -5.11 -7.34 18.78
C LEU A 505 -6.29 -7.01 17.84
N GLY A 506 -6.02 -6.84 16.55
CA GLY A 506 -7.04 -6.52 15.53
C GLY A 506 -8.15 -7.57 15.46
N HIS A 507 -7.85 -8.83 15.78
CA HIS A 507 -8.83 -9.92 15.76
C HIS A 507 -10.03 -9.71 16.71
N THR A 508 -9.86 -8.92 17.77
CA THR A 508 -10.93 -8.61 18.74
C THR A 508 -11.77 -7.40 18.35
N LEU A 509 -11.19 -6.53 17.53
CA LEU A 509 -11.79 -5.26 17.09
C LEU A 509 -12.66 -5.43 15.84
N LEU A 510 -12.54 -6.57 15.14
CA LEU A 510 -13.27 -6.88 13.91
C LEU A 510 -14.78 -6.83 14.11
N SER A 511 -15.42 -6.06 13.24
CA SER A 511 -16.87 -5.99 13.11
C SER A 511 -17.47 -7.25 12.46
N PRO A 512 -18.77 -7.55 12.69
CA PRO A 512 -19.44 -8.71 12.11
C PRO A 512 -19.64 -8.59 10.60
N GLU A 513 -19.58 -7.38 10.06
CA GLU A 513 -19.69 -7.03 8.65
C GLU A 513 -18.59 -6.04 8.30
N ILE A 514 -18.17 -6.01 7.04
CA ILE A 514 -17.39 -4.92 6.46
C ILE A 514 -18.38 -4.00 5.74
N GLN A 515 -18.55 -2.81 6.27
CA GLN A 515 -19.48 -1.81 5.72
C GLN A 515 -18.86 -1.06 4.53
N ARG A 516 -19.74 -0.60 3.66
CA ARG A 516 -19.49 0.27 2.51
C ARG A 516 -20.53 1.39 2.53
N VAL A 517 -20.16 2.56 2.05
CA VAL A 517 -21.14 3.60 1.71
C VAL A 517 -21.50 3.45 0.24
N GLU A 518 -22.78 3.18 -0.02
CA GLU A 518 -23.39 3.20 -1.34
C GLU A 518 -24.32 4.41 -1.48
N GLN A 519 -24.88 4.59 -2.67
CA GLN A 519 -25.80 5.69 -2.98
C GLN A 519 -26.98 5.76 -2.00
N ASN A 520 -27.49 4.61 -1.54
CA ASN A 520 -28.65 4.52 -0.67
C ASN A 520 -28.32 4.43 0.83
N GLY A 521 -27.05 4.62 1.20
CA GLY A 521 -26.58 4.52 2.59
C GLY A 521 -25.60 3.38 2.82
N LEU A 522 -25.55 2.89 4.06
CA LEU A 522 -24.61 1.86 4.47
C LEU A 522 -25.07 0.46 4.01
N ASP A 523 -24.18 -0.26 3.34
CA ASP A 523 -24.36 -1.68 3.00
C ASP A 523 -23.21 -2.53 3.57
N GLY A 524 -23.55 -3.70 4.10
CA GLY A 524 -22.64 -4.53 4.88
C GLY A 524 -22.47 -5.94 4.32
N THR A 525 -21.23 -6.33 4.04
CA THR A 525 -20.88 -7.72 3.74
C THR A 525 -20.50 -8.44 5.02
N PHE A 526 -21.16 -9.56 5.35
CA PHE A 526 -20.78 -10.38 6.51
C PHE A 526 -19.30 -10.78 6.46
N THR A 527 -18.56 -10.54 7.54
CA THR A 527 -17.09 -10.68 7.56
C THR A 527 -16.63 -12.08 7.16
N GLY A 528 -17.37 -13.14 7.53
CA GLY A 528 -17.03 -14.51 7.13
C GLY A 528 -17.14 -14.78 5.61
N ASP A 529 -17.93 -13.97 4.90
CA ASP A 529 -18.15 -14.06 3.45
C ASP A 529 -17.29 -13.03 2.68
N ALA A 530 -16.66 -12.07 3.37
CA ALA A 530 -15.80 -11.06 2.75
C ALA A 530 -14.36 -11.53 2.49
N PHE A 531 -13.97 -12.69 3.05
CA PHE A 531 -12.61 -13.20 2.89
C PHE A 531 -12.36 -13.74 1.49
N PHE A 532 -11.30 -13.27 0.84
CA PHE A 532 -10.91 -13.65 -0.53
C PHE A 532 -11.99 -13.44 -1.62
N ASP A 533 -13.05 -12.67 -1.34
CA ASP A 533 -14.13 -12.38 -2.29
C ASP A 533 -13.89 -11.08 -3.07
N THR A 534 -12.77 -11.03 -3.78
CA THR A 534 -12.32 -9.88 -4.58
C THR A 534 -13.31 -9.47 -5.68
N ASN A 535 -14.23 -10.35 -6.07
CA ASN A 535 -15.30 -10.04 -7.02
C ASN A 535 -16.23 -8.92 -6.55
N GLN A 536 -16.34 -8.69 -5.24
CA GLN A 536 -17.08 -7.53 -4.70
C GLN A 536 -16.40 -6.20 -5.02
N ILE A 537 -15.08 -6.18 -5.17
CA ILE A 537 -14.33 -5.01 -5.63
C ILE A 537 -14.48 -4.90 -7.15
N TYR A 538 -14.15 -5.98 -7.86
CA TYR A 538 -14.31 -6.08 -9.30
C TYR A 538 -14.39 -7.54 -9.77
N ASP A 539 -15.48 -7.87 -10.47
CA ASP A 539 -15.69 -9.15 -11.13
C ASP A 539 -15.27 -9.04 -12.61
N ALA A 540 -14.17 -9.72 -12.95
CA ALA A 540 -13.62 -9.72 -14.30
C ALA A 540 -14.46 -10.47 -15.34
N GLU A 541 -15.35 -11.37 -14.92
CA GLU A 541 -16.26 -12.09 -15.84
C GLU A 541 -17.43 -11.20 -16.27
N THR A 542 -17.99 -10.44 -15.33
CA THR A 542 -19.13 -9.56 -15.60
C THR A 542 -18.72 -8.14 -16.01
N GLY A 543 -17.51 -7.72 -15.65
CA GLY A 543 -17.03 -6.35 -15.81
C GLY A 543 -17.77 -5.37 -14.91
N THR A 544 -18.16 -5.82 -13.70
CA THR A 544 -18.91 -5.01 -12.73
C THR A 544 -18.22 -5.07 -11.36
N GLY A 545 -18.53 -4.12 -10.49
CA GLY A 545 -17.94 -4.05 -9.14
C GLY A 545 -18.29 -2.74 -8.44
N LEU A 546 -17.98 -2.66 -7.15
CA LEU A 546 -18.22 -1.49 -6.30
C LEU A 546 -16.94 -0.73 -5.95
N GLY A 547 -15.78 -1.26 -6.35
CA GLY A 547 -14.50 -0.62 -6.11
C GLY A 547 -14.08 -0.64 -4.65
N VAL A 548 -13.13 0.22 -4.32
CA VAL A 548 -12.57 0.33 -2.97
C VAL A 548 -12.95 1.63 -2.26
N ASN A 549 -13.36 2.67 -3.00
CA ASN A 549 -13.69 3.97 -2.39
C ASN A 549 -14.83 3.85 -1.37
N SER A 550 -15.89 3.11 -1.71
CA SER A 550 -17.04 2.86 -0.82
C SER A 550 -16.64 2.21 0.52
N ILE A 551 -15.58 1.40 0.52
CA ILE A 551 -15.06 0.73 1.72
C ILE A 551 -14.43 1.76 2.66
N PHE A 552 -13.75 2.79 2.16
CA PHE A 552 -13.06 3.76 3.01
C PHE A 552 -14.02 4.54 3.91
N SER A 553 -15.15 4.99 3.38
CA SER A 553 -16.19 5.65 4.19
C SER A 553 -16.91 4.66 5.09
N GLY A 554 -17.18 3.43 4.62
CA GLY A 554 -17.77 2.38 5.45
C GLY A 554 -16.93 2.05 6.68
N LEU A 555 -15.61 1.91 6.52
CA LEU A 555 -14.66 1.74 7.62
C LEU A 555 -14.65 2.96 8.58
N GLY A 556 -14.90 4.16 8.06
CA GLY A 556 -14.97 5.39 8.85
C GLY A 556 -16.26 5.54 9.66
N LEU A 557 -17.38 5.01 9.16
CA LEU A 557 -18.70 5.15 9.79
C LEU A 557 -19.11 3.94 10.64
N GLN A 558 -18.42 2.81 10.49
CA GLN A 558 -18.68 1.62 11.28
C GLN A 558 -17.91 1.62 12.61
N ALA A 559 -18.63 1.40 13.70
CA ALA A 559 -18.04 1.26 15.03
C ALA A 559 -17.30 -0.07 15.15
N ALA A 560 -16.00 -0.01 15.45
CA ALA A 560 -15.22 -1.20 15.78
C ALA A 560 -15.77 -1.89 17.02
N GLN A 561 -15.58 -3.22 17.08
CA GLN A 561 -15.82 -3.95 18.32
C GLN A 561 -14.82 -3.54 19.40
N GLU A 562 -15.19 -3.78 20.64
CA GLU A 562 -14.34 -3.50 21.79
C GLU A 562 -13.07 -4.35 21.78
N TYR A 563 -11.96 -3.78 22.26
CA TYR A 563 -10.79 -4.59 22.58
C TYR A 563 -11.07 -5.34 23.88
N ASP A 564 -11.51 -6.58 23.75
CA ASP A 564 -11.73 -7.46 24.89
C ASP A 564 -11.43 -8.92 24.55
N ASN A 565 -11.83 -9.82 25.45
CA ASN A 565 -11.63 -11.23 25.25
C ASN A 565 -12.74 -11.88 24.42
N GLN A 566 -13.56 -11.14 23.67
CA GLN A 566 -14.66 -11.63 22.84
C GLN A 566 -14.37 -11.34 21.36
N ILE A 567 -14.79 -12.26 20.49
CA ILE A 567 -14.57 -12.17 19.04
C ILE A 567 -15.84 -12.59 18.30
N VAL A 568 -16.16 -11.85 17.23
CA VAL A 568 -17.29 -12.12 16.34
C VAL A 568 -17.20 -13.49 15.67
N ASP A 569 -18.36 -14.09 15.41
CA ASP A 569 -18.43 -15.43 14.82
C ASP A 569 -17.90 -15.49 13.38
N GLY A 570 -17.87 -14.36 12.66
CA GLY A 570 -17.30 -14.25 11.31
C GLY A 570 -15.88 -14.81 11.21
N VAL A 571 -15.04 -14.60 12.23
CA VAL A 571 -13.66 -15.14 12.26
C VAL A 571 -13.45 -16.26 13.28
N ARG A 572 -14.37 -16.44 14.23
CA ARG A 572 -14.29 -17.50 15.25
C ARG A 572 -14.90 -18.83 14.79
N ASN A 573 -15.88 -18.81 13.89
CA ASN A 573 -16.55 -20.00 13.38
C ASN A 573 -16.54 -20.09 11.85
N PHE A 574 -16.39 -18.97 11.15
CA PHE A 574 -16.59 -18.88 9.70
C PHE A 574 -15.39 -18.30 8.95
N LEU A 575 -14.20 -18.29 9.55
CA LEU A 575 -12.99 -17.83 8.87
C LEU A 575 -12.75 -18.69 7.62
N PHE A 576 -12.71 -18.08 6.44
CA PHE A 576 -12.53 -18.76 5.13
C PHE A 576 -13.64 -19.79 4.82
N ASN A 577 -14.91 -19.37 4.88
CA ASN A 577 -16.11 -20.19 4.83
C ASN A 577 -16.25 -21.13 3.60
N GLU A 578 -15.48 -20.92 2.52
CA GLU A 578 -15.54 -21.75 1.30
C GLU A 578 -15.02 -23.19 1.46
N LEU A 579 -14.22 -23.47 2.50
CA LEU A 579 -13.64 -24.79 2.76
C LEU A 579 -14.40 -25.58 3.84
N ARG A 580 -15.64 -26.00 3.56
CA ARG A 580 -16.40 -26.97 4.41
C ARG A 580 -16.21 -26.76 5.93
N GLY A 581 -16.70 -25.64 6.43
CA GLY A 581 -16.82 -25.38 7.87
C GLY A 581 -15.88 -24.33 8.43
N GLY A 582 -15.09 -23.62 7.64
CA GLY A 582 -14.26 -22.51 8.09
C GLY A 582 -13.18 -22.87 9.13
N PHE A 583 -12.58 -21.85 9.75
CA PHE A 583 -11.59 -21.95 10.83
C PHE A 583 -12.04 -21.17 12.08
N ASP A 584 -11.37 -21.43 13.20
CA ASP A 584 -11.52 -20.67 14.45
C ASP A 584 -10.23 -19.90 14.74
N LEU A 585 -10.23 -18.60 14.41
CA LEU A 585 -9.07 -17.74 14.56
C LEU A 585 -8.56 -17.68 16.01
N ALA A 586 -9.46 -17.69 17.00
CA ALA A 586 -9.08 -17.68 18.42
C ALA A 586 -8.38 -18.99 18.81
N ALA A 587 -8.90 -20.14 18.36
CA ALA A 587 -8.27 -21.42 18.59
C ALA A 587 -6.90 -21.52 17.91
N VAL A 588 -6.76 -20.97 16.69
CA VAL A 588 -5.49 -20.86 15.96
C VAL A 588 -4.49 -19.99 16.72
N ASN A 589 -4.88 -18.83 17.24
CA ASN A 589 -4.00 -17.95 18.02
C ASN A 589 -3.46 -18.63 19.28
N ILE A 590 -4.33 -19.34 20.02
CA ILE A 590 -3.93 -20.08 21.22
C ILE A 590 -2.97 -21.23 20.85
N ALA A 591 -3.27 -21.97 19.79
CA ALA A 591 -2.42 -23.06 19.32
C ALA A 591 -1.06 -22.54 18.84
N ARG A 592 -1.04 -21.45 18.07
CA ARG A 592 0.18 -20.78 17.59
C ARG A 592 1.05 -20.32 18.74
N GLY A 593 0.48 -19.66 19.76
CA GLY A 593 1.24 -19.24 20.94
C GLY A 593 1.95 -20.41 21.65
N ARG A 594 1.27 -21.55 21.81
CA ARG A 594 1.88 -22.76 22.40
C ARG A 594 2.92 -23.40 21.50
N GLU A 595 2.74 -23.29 20.18
CA GLU A 595 3.58 -23.90 19.16
C GLU A 595 4.91 -23.18 18.96
N VAL A 596 4.90 -21.84 19.03
CA VAL A 596 6.11 -20.99 18.94
C VAL A 596 6.79 -20.79 20.30
N GLY A 597 6.30 -21.48 21.33
CA GLY A 597 6.89 -21.50 22.67
C GLY A 597 6.73 -20.17 23.43
N LEU A 598 5.59 -19.49 23.29
CA LEU A 598 5.31 -18.29 24.09
C LEU A 598 5.12 -18.64 25.57
N PRO A 599 5.53 -17.74 26.49
CA PRO A 599 5.29 -17.90 27.92
C PRO A 599 3.79 -17.87 28.27
N THR A 600 3.47 -18.22 29.51
CA THR A 600 2.16 -17.90 30.09
C THR A 600 2.03 -16.40 30.39
N LEU A 601 0.80 -15.95 30.63
CA LEU A 601 0.53 -14.58 31.04
C LEU A 601 1.38 -14.19 32.28
N ASN A 602 1.42 -15.05 33.31
CA ASN A 602 2.15 -14.73 34.54
C ASN A 602 3.67 -14.72 34.37
N GLU A 603 4.22 -15.58 33.50
CA GLU A 603 5.65 -15.56 33.17
C GLU A 603 6.02 -14.30 32.40
N ALA A 604 5.23 -13.92 31.39
CA ALA A 604 5.43 -12.67 30.65
C ALA A 604 5.36 -11.45 31.59
N ARG A 605 4.33 -11.40 32.46
CA ARG A 605 4.19 -10.33 33.46
C ARG A 605 5.41 -10.23 34.36
N GLN A 606 5.90 -11.34 34.90
CA GLN A 606 7.08 -11.33 35.76
C GLN A 606 8.33 -10.86 35.01
N ALA A 607 8.51 -11.29 33.77
CA ALA A 607 9.67 -10.91 32.96
C ALA A 607 9.64 -9.41 32.59
N LEU A 608 8.45 -8.83 32.40
CA LEU A 608 8.21 -7.39 32.24
C LEU A 608 8.28 -6.59 33.55
N GLY A 609 8.53 -7.25 34.70
CA GLY A 609 8.57 -6.59 36.01
C GLY A 609 7.20 -6.24 36.60
N LEU A 610 6.11 -6.74 36.02
CA LEU A 610 4.75 -6.65 36.55
C LEU A 610 4.53 -7.70 37.66
N ALA A 611 3.57 -7.42 38.54
CA ALA A 611 3.15 -8.39 39.54
C ALA A 611 2.35 -9.52 38.87
N PRO A 612 2.66 -10.80 39.17
CA PRO A 612 1.85 -11.91 38.67
C PRO A 612 0.44 -11.86 39.28
N HIS A 613 -0.53 -12.36 38.52
CA HIS A 613 -1.88 -12.57 39.00
C HIS A 613 -1.93 -13.81 39.89
N HIS A 614 -2.67 -13.73 40.99
CA HIS A 614 -2.86 -14.79 41.98
C HIS A 614 -4.30 -15.33 42.00
N SER A 615 -5.21 -14.71 41.24
CA SER A 615 -6.56 -15.21 40.99
C SER A 615 -7.06 -14.71 39.63
N PHE A 616 -8.08 -15.36 39.07
CA PHE A 616 -8.66 -14.98 37.78
C PHE A 616 -9.33 -13.60 37.82
N GLU A 617 -9.85 -13.18 38.97
CA GLU A 617 -10.44 -11.84 39.17
C GLU A 617 -9.41 -10.70 39.11
N GLN A 618 -8.11 -11.01 39.14
CA GLN A 618 -7.07 -10.01 38.95
C GLN A 618 -6.72 -9.77 37.48
N ILE A 619 -7.12 -10.68 36.59
CA ILE A 619 -6.91 -10.51 35.14
C ILE A 619 -7.86 -9.44 34.62
N SER A 620 -9.16 -9.57 34.91
CA SER A 620 -10.20 -8.70 34.36
C SER A 620 -11.21 -8.29 35.41
N SER A 621 -11.61 -7.02 35.38
CA SER A 621 -12.74 -6.48 36.12
C SER A 621 -14.08 -6.68 35.42
N THR A 622 -14.06 -7.06 34.14
CA THR A 622 -15.26 -7.30 33.31
C THR A 622 -16.08 -8.46 33.88
N PRO A 623 -17.39 -8.26 34.15
CA PRO A 623 -18.25 -9.29 34.73
C PRO A 623 -18.21 -10.62 33.94
N GLY A 624 -18.00 -11.71 34.67
CA GLY A 624 -18.02 -13.07 34.12
C GLY A 624 -16.74 -13.54 33.45
N VAL A 625 -15.80 -12.68 33.08
CA VAL A 625 -14.53 -13.10 32.43
C VAL A 625 -13.74 -14.04 33.34
N ALA A 626 -13.54 -13.65 34.60
CA ALA A 626 -12.84 -14.46 35.59
C ALA A 626 -13.49 -15.84 35.82
N GLU A 627 -14.83 -15.89 35.77
CA GLU A 627 -15.61 -17.12 35.95
C GLU A 627 -15.46 -18.06 34.75
N ARG A 628 -15.45 -17.51 33.52
CA ARG A 628 -15.22 -18.26 32.28
C ARG A 628 -13.80 -18.82 32.25
N LEU A 629 -12.78 -18.01 32.56
CA LEU A 629 -11.39 -18.46 32.68
C LEU A 629 -11.23 -19.58 33.72
N ALA A 630 -11.78 -19.39 34.93
CA ALA A 630 -11.72 -20.39 36.01
C ALA A 630 -12.48 -21.69 35.71
N SER A 631 -13.39 -21.68 34.73
CA SER A 631 -14.10 -22.88 34.29
C SER A 631 -13.29 -23.77 33.34
N VAL A 632 -12.24 -23.21 32.73
CA VAL A 632 -11.41 -23.89 31.73
C VAL A 632 -9.99 -24.13 32.23
N TYR A 633 -9.33 -23.11 32.79
CA TYR A 633 -7.98 -23.23 33.34
C TYR A 633 -8.00 -23.68 34.80
N GLU A 634 -7.11 -24.60 35.16
CA GLU A 634 -6.97 -25.07 36.54
C GLU A 634 -6.28 -24.04 37.45
N SER A 635 -5.30 -23.32 36.90
CA SER A 635 -4.53 -22.28 37.58
C SER A 635 -4.44 -21.01 36.73
N VAL A 636 -4.35 -19.87 37.41
CA VAL A 636 -4.01 -18.58 36.77
C VAL A 636 -2.62 -18.60 36.12
N ASP A 637 -1.72 -19.46 36.61
CA ASP A 637 -0.39 -19.66 36.06
C ASP A 637 -0.39 -20.44 34.73
N ASP A 638 -1.52 -20.99 34.29
CA ASP A 638 -1.59 -21.78 33.05
C ASP A 638 -2.09 -20.98 31.84
N VAL A 639 -2.64 -19.78 32.08
CA VAL A 639 -3.32 -18.95 31.07
C VAL A 639 -2.35 -18.60 29.95
N ASP A 640 -2.74 -18.94 28.71
CA ASP A 640 -1.96 -18.63 27.51
C ASP A 640 -1.83 -17.12 27.32
N LEU A 641 -0.68 -16.65 26.84
CA LEU A 641 -0.37 -15.21 26.75
C LEU A 641 -1.41 -14.43 25.94
N TRP A 642 -1.84 -14.95 24.78
CA TRP A 642 -2.81 -14.27 23.92
C TRP A 642 -4.15 -14.04 24.62
N VAL A 643 -4.84 -15.11 25.05
CA VAL A 643 -6.15 -14.99 25.71
C VAL A 643 -6.06 -14.23 27.03
N GLY A 644 -4.95 -14.39 27.76
CA GLY A 644 -4.70 -13.67 29.00
C GLY A 644 -4.53 -12.16 28.78
N GLY A 645 -3.73 -11.78 27.78
CA GLY A 645 -3.41 -10.38 27.47
C GLY A 645 -4.61 -9.59 26.95
N ILE A 646 -5.44 -10.18 26.09
CA ILE A 646 -6.70 -9.55 25.63
C ILE A 646 -7.78 -9.50 26.73
N SER A 647 -7.63 -10.29 27.79
CA SER A 647 -8.54 -10.25 28.95
C SER A 647 -8.16 -9.18 29.98
N GLU A 648 -6.97 -8.60 29.90
CA GLU A 648 -6.54 -7.61 30.90
C GLU A 648 -7.29 -6.28 30.75
N ASP A 649 -7.68 -5.69 31.88
CA ASP A 649 -8.32 -4.37 31.87
C ASP A 649 -7.40 -3.32 31.20
N ALA A 650 -7.99 -2.53 30.30
CA ALA A 650 -7.37 -1.38 29.65
C ALA A 650 -6.65 -0.46 30.65
N VAL A 651 -5.45 0.01 30.29
CA VAL A 651 -4.66 0.94 31.09
C VAL A 651 -4.38 2.23 30.33
N ASN A 652 -4.03 3.29 31.07
CA ASN A 652 -3.62 4.59 30.51
C ASN A 652 -4.68 5.27 29.61
N GLY A 653 -5.94 4.82 29.64
CA GLY A 653 -7.00 5.36 28.79
C GLY A 653 -6.92 4.94 27.32
N GLY A 654 -6.00 4.03 26.96
CA GLY A 654 -5.99 3.35 25.66
C GLY A 654 -6.57 1.94 25.78
N LEU A 655 -6.66 1.23 24.67
CA LEU A 655 -7.33 -0.09 24.59
C LEU A 655 -6.58 -1.21 25.31
N LEU A 656 -5.24 -1.20 25.30
CA LEU A 656 -4.46 -2.35 25.75
C LEU A 656 -4.37 -2.48 27.27
N GLY A 657 -4.46 -3.72 27.76
CA GLY A 657 -4.11 -4.08 29.14
C GLY A 657 -2.60 -4.05 29.40
N ALA A 658 -2.20 -4.05 30.67
CA ALA A 658 -0.84 -3.72 31.11
C ALA A 658 0.28 -4.57 30.45
N THR A 659 0.06 -5.86 30.24
CA THR A 659 1.08 -6.75 29.65
C THR A 659 1.30 -6.43 28.18
N PHE A 660 0.22 -6.33 27.39
CA PHE A 660 0.32 -6.05 25.96
C PHE A 660 0.70 -4.61 25.68
N ASN A 661 0.27 -3.67 26.53
CA ASN A 661 0.71 -2.28 26.47
C ASN A 661 2.24 -2.16 26.51
N LEU A 662 2.93 -2.93 27.38
CA LEU A 662 4.39 -2.93 27.44
C LEU A 662 5.05 -3.63 26.25
N ILE A 663 4.53 -4.77 25.78
CA ILE A 663 5.10 -5.51 24.64
C ILE A 663 4.98 -4.68 23.35
N VAL A 664 3.79 -4.09 23.10
CA VAL A 664 3.54 -3.23 21.94
C VAL A 664 4.40 -1.97 22.01
N SER A 665 4.44 -1.30 23.17
CA SER A 665 5.27 -0.09 23.34
C SER A 665 6.76 -0.36 23.14
N ASP A 666 7.28 -1.49 23.65
CA ASP A 666 8.66 -1.91 23.42
C ASP A 666 8.96 -2.09 21.93
N GLN A 667 8.11 -2.84 21.21
CA GLN A 667 8.34 -3.14 19.80
C GLN A 667 8.32 -1.89 18.94
N PHE A 668 7.32 -1.02 19.08
CA PHE A 668 7.25 0.22 18.32
C PHE A 668 8.37 1.18 18.72
N GLN A 669 8.78 1.23 19.99
CA GLN A 669 9.94 2.03 20.35
C GLN A 669 11.22 1.55 19.65
N ARG A 670 11.44 0.22 19.56
CA ARG A 670 12.60 -0.34 18.85
C ARG A 670 12.52 -0.12 17.34
N ALA A 671 11.34 -0.30 16.75
CA ALA A 671 11.07 -0.02 15.33
C ALA A 671 11.37 1.45 14.98
N ARG A 672 11.13 2.39 15.90
CA ARG A 672 11.45 3.81 15.73
C ARG A 672 12.92 4.14 15.98
N ASP A 673 13.42 3.76 17.15
CA ASP A 673 14.73 4.22 17.64
C ASP A 673 15.89 3.49 16.91
N GLY A 674 15.64 2.26 16.45
CA GLY A 674 16.59 1.45 15.67
C GLY A 674 16.50 1.61 14.16
N ASP A 675 15.63 2.48 13.63
CA ASP A 675 15.48 2.72 12.20
C ASP A 675 16.24 3.99 11.76
N ARG A 676 17.31 3.79 10.98
CA ARG A 676 18.08 4.90 10.37
C ARG A 676 17.21 5.78 9.48
N PHE A 677 16.16 5.23 8.87
CA PHE A 677 15.26 5.91 7.92
C PHE A 677 13.94 6.36 8.56
N PHE A 678 13.82 6.34 9.89
CA PHE A 678 12.65 6.90 10.55
C PHE A 678 12.47 8.37 10.16
N TYR A 679 11.25 8.79 9.82
CA TYR A 679 10.97 10.04 9.09
C TYR A 679 11.57 11.29 9.73
N LEU A 680 11.67 11.35 11.08
CA LEU A 680 12.26 12.49 11.78
C LEU A 680 13.77 12.63 11.59
N ASN A 681 14.47 11.61 11.12
CA ASN A 681 15.89 11.70 10.81
C ASN A 681 16.17 12.50 9.53
N ASP A 682 15.18 12.62 8.62
CA ASP A 682 15.34 13.29 7.33
C ASP A 682 14.13 14.18 6.96
N LEU A 683 13.46 14.73 7.98
CA LEU A 683 12.23 15.53 7.80
C LEU A 683 12.42 16.73 6.85
N ASP A 684 13.58 17.39 6.89
CA ASP A 684 13.88 18.53 6.02
C ASP A 684 13.86 18.13 4.53
N HIS A 685 14.35 16.94 4.19
CA HIS A 685 14.30 16.40 2.83
C HIS A 685 12.88 16.00 2.44
N LEU A 686 12.19 15.27 3.33
CA LEU A 686 10.82 14.82 3.14
C LEU A 686 9.83 15.98 2.92
N GLN A 687 9.99 17.10 3.64
CA GLN A 687 9.18 18.30 3.42
C GLN A 687 9.41 18.94 2.03
N ILE A 688 10.56 18.69 1.40
CA ILE A 688 10.82 19.15 0.04
C ILE A 688 10.19 18.19 -0.97
N LEU A 689 10.25 16.88 -0.73
CA LEU A 689 9.57 15.88 -1.58
C LEU A 689 8.05 16.07 -1.51
N ALA A 690 7.48 16.12 -0.30
CA ALA A 690 6.07 16.29 -0.01
C ALA A 690 5.85 17.43 1.00
N PRO A 691 5.54 18.66 0.53
CA PRO A 691 5.28 19.79 1.41
C PRO A 691 4.16 19.51 2.41
N GLY A 692 4.43 19.75 3.70
CA GLY A 692 3.43 19.55 4.76
C GLY A 692 3.33 18.11 5.29
N ILE A 693 4.24 17.21 4.91
CA ILE A 693 4.23 15.79 5.33
C ILE A 693 4.04 15.57 6.85
N GLU A 694 4.52 16.48 7.70
CA GLU A 694 4.34 16.42 9.16
C GLU A 694 2.89 16.51 9.65
N HIS A 695 1.97 16.92 8.78
CA HIS A 695 0.53 17.00 9.01
C HIS A 695 -0.24 15.90 8.26
N THR A 696 0.45 14.88 7.73
CA THR A 696 -0.21 13.74 7.11
C THR A 696 -1.20 13.11 8.08
N SER A 697 -2.44 12.94 7.62
CA SER A 697 -3.46 12.11 8.23
C SER A 697 -3.93 11.04 7.25
N LEU A 698 -4.49 9.95 7.76
CA LEU A 698 -5.12 8.93 6.91
C LEU A 698 -6.24 9.53 6.05
N SER A 699 -7.09 10.37 6.62
CA SER A 699 -8.15 11.10 5.90
C SER A 699 -7.60 11.97 4.78
N GLY A 700 -6.45 12.62 4.97
CA GLY A 700 -5.80 13.41 3.95
C GLY A 700 -5.30 12.56 2.77
N ILE A 701 -4.71 11.39 3.04
CA ILE A 701 -4.31 10.45 1.98
C ILE A 701 -5.54 9.95 1.23
N ILE A 702 -6.63 9.60 1.92
CA ILE A 702 -7.88 9.17 1.29
C ILE A 702 -8.37 10.25 0.32
N ARG A 703 -8.57 11.49 0.80
CA ARG A 703 -9.05 12.62 -0.02
C ARG A 703 -8.17 12.90 -1.25
N ASN A 704 -6.85 12.77 -1.12
CA ASN A 704 -5.94 12.98 -2.24
C ASN A 704 -6.01 11.89 -3.33
N ASN A 705 -6.63 10.75 -3.03
CA ASN A 705 -6.65 9.55 -3.89
C ASN A 705 -8.07 9.04 -4.18
N THR A 706 -9.07 9.88 -3.92
CA THR A 706 -10.49 9.65 -4.21
C THR A 706 -11.06 10.85 -5.00
N PRO A 707 -12.23 10.70 -5.64
CA PRO A 707 -12.92 11.81 -6.31
C PRO A 707 -13.19 13.01 -5.38
N GLU A 708 -13.41 14.18 -5.97
CA GLU A 708 -13.63 15.44 -5.22
C GLU A 708 -14.90 15.43 -4.36
N ASP A 709 -15.92 14.67 -4.73
CA ASP A 709 -17.17 14.49 -3.99
C ASP A 709 -17.06 13.41 -2.90
N PHE A 710 -15.89 12.78 -2.74
CA PHE A 710 -15.68 11.73 -1.76
C PHE A 710 -15.62 12.28 -0.34
N ILE A 711 -16.42 11.67 0.56
CA ILE A 711 -16.57 12.14 1.93
C ILE A 711 -15.92 11.18 2.92
N ILE A 712 -15.08 11.76 3.79
CA ILE A 712 -14.49 11.10 4.94
C ILE A 712 -14.30 12.13 6.06
N GLN A 713 -14.48 11.70 7.30
CA GLN A 713 -14.21 12.54 8.47
C GLN A 713 -12.72 12.86 8.64
N ASP A 714 -12.42 13.93 9.38
CA ASP A 714 -11.03 14.35 9.61
C ASP A 714 -10.21 13.34 10.42
N ASP A 715 -10.78 12.78 11.49
CA ASP A 715 -10.16 11.69 12.27
C ASP A 715 -10.73 10.35 11.80
N ALA A 716 -10.09 9.77 10.77
CA ALA A 716 -10.55 8.52 10.18
C ALA A 716 -10.64 7.36 11.19
N PHE A 717 -9.90 7.41 12.30
CA PHE A 717 -9.89 6.38 13.34
C PHE A 717 -11.00 6.53 14.38
N ARG A 718 -11.81 7.59 14.30
CA ARG A 718 -12.95 7.82 15.18
C ARG A 718 -14.22 8.00 14.39
N LEU A 719 -15.32 7.58 15.01
CA LEU A 719 -16.65 7.87 14.50
C LEU A 719 -16.88 9.39 14.53
N PRO A 720 -17.46 9.97 13.46
CA PRO A 720 -17.79 11.39 13.43
C PRO A 720 -19.06 11.71 14.22
N PHE A 721 -19.82 10.71 14.67
CA PHE A 721 -21.11 10.86 15.35
C PHE A 721 -21.11 10.24 16.76
N GLU A 722 -22.04 10.71 17.58
CA GLU A 722 -22.31 10.25 18.95
C GLU A 722 -23.57 9.40 19.06
N ASN A 723 -24.56 9.59 18.18
CA ASN A 723 -25.75 8.72 18.10
C ASN A 723 -26.01 8.23 16.67
N GLN A 724 -26.70 7.10 16.58
CA GLN A 724 -27.19 6.55 15.31
C GLN A 724 -28.71 6.38 15.37
N VAL A 725 -29.39 6.79 14.32
CA VAL A 725 -30.84 6.66 14.13
C VAL A 725 -31.11 5.98 12.81
N GLN A 726 -31.69 4.78 12.85
CA GLN A 726 -32.05 4.03 11.65
C GLN A 726 -33.57 3.90 11.52
N GLY A 727 -34.08 4.19 10.33
CA GLY A 727 -35.47 4.06 9.90
C GLY A 727 -35.83 2.64 9.47
N THR A 728 -36.83 2.53 8.60
CA THR A 728 -37.32 1.28 8.00
C THR A 728 -37.66 1.52 6.53
N ASP A 729 -38.05 0.49 5.78
CA ASP A 729 -38.51 0.65 4.39
C ASP A 729 -39.87 1.39 4.24
N SER A 730 -40.27 2.26 5.16
CA SER A 730 -41.52 3.02 5.14
C SER A 730 -41.27 4.49 5.42
N GLY A 731 -41.90 5.38 4.65
CA GLY A 731 -41.79 6.83 4.92
C GLY A 731 -42.06 7.25 6.37
N GLU A 732 -41.05 7.86 6.99
CA GLU A 732 -40.89 8.15 8.40
C GLU A 732 -40.51 9.62 8.66
N LEU A 733 -40.56 10.02 9.93
CA LEU A 733 -39.97 11.27 10.39
C LEU A 733 -38.90 10.90 11.42
N LEU A 734 -37.65 11.00 11.00
CA LEU A 734 -36.47 10.75 11.80
C LEU A 734 -35.88 12.09 12.24
N SER A 735 -35.41 12.16 13.48
CA SER A 735 -34.80 13.38 13.99
C SER A 735 -33.66 13.04 14.91
N GLY A 736 -32.54 13.70 14.67
CA GLY A 736 -31.35 13.69 15.48
C GLY A 736 -31.55 14.34 16.84
N SER A 737 -30.44 14.42 17.53
CA SER A 737 -30.21 15.01 18.83
C SER A 737 -29.75 16.46 18.67
N GLU A 738 -28.84 16.92 19.53
CA GLU A 738 -28.15 18.21 19.37
C GLU A 738 -26.64 17.97 19.41
N GLN A 739 -26.23 16.76 19.03
CA GLN A 739 -24.88 16.24 18.94
C GLN A 739 -24.78 15.62 17.54
N ALA A 740 -23.57 15.43 17.02
CA ALA A 740 -23.37 14.77 15.74
C ALA A 740 -24.06 13.40 15.70
N ASP A 741 -24.87 13.16 14.67
CA ASP A 741 -25.67 11.96 14.49
C ASP A 741 -25.43 11.32 13.12
N LEU A 742 -25.56 9.99 13.06
CA LEU A 742 -25.75 9.25 11.81
C LEU A 742 -27.23 8.90 11.69
N ILE A 743 -27.91 9.36 10.64
CA ILE A 743 -29.32 9.09 10.40
C ILE A 743 -29.50 8.38 9.05
N GLU A 744 -30.17 7.23 9.04
CA GLU A 744 -30.43 6.43 7.84
C GLU A 744 -31.94 6.22 7.65
N GLY A 745 -32.53 6.74 6.58
CA GLY A 745 -33.95 6.56 6.21
C GLY A 745 -34.26 5.17 5.67
N LEU A 746 -33.35 4.62 4.87
CA LEU A 746 -33.44 3.35 4.14
C LEU A 746 -34.34 3.43 2.91
N ALA A 747 -35.64 3.19 3.03
CA ALA A 747 -36.52 3.23 1.87
C ALA A 747 -37.89 3.82 2.21
N GLY A 748 -38.59 4.33 1.20
CA GLY A 748 -39.82 5.09 1.38
C GLY A 748 -39.55 6.60 1.44
N ASP A 749 -40.63 7.40 1.35
CA ASP A 749 -40.51 8.87 1.35
C ASP A 749 -40.33 9.39 2.79
N ASP A 750 -39.09 9.65 3.20
CA ASP A 750 -38.68 9.99 4.56
C ASP A 750 -38.52 11.50 4.81
N GLN A 751 -38.53 11.88 6.08
CA GLN A 751 -38.17 13.21 6.56
C GLN A 751 -37.08 13.08 7.62
N LEU A 752 -35.86 13.51 7.31
CA LEU A 752 -34.71 13.47 8.21
C LEU A 752 -34.37 14.89 8.68
N LEU A 753 -34.21 15.07 9.99
CA LEU A 753 -33.86 16.34 10.62
C LEU A 753 -32.64 16.17 11.54
N GLY A 754 -31.47 16.70 11.16
CA GLY A 754 -30.23 16.62 11.93
C GLY A 754 -30.30 17.43 13.24
N ASN A 755 -30.66 18.71 13.10
CA ASN A 755 -30.81 19.74 14.12
C ASN A 755 -29.53 20.51 14.46
N SER A 756 -28.59 19.96 15.21
CA SER A 756 -27.36 20.66 15.61
C SER A 756 -26.29 19.64 15.89
N GLY A 757 -25.03 20.00 15.64
CA GLY A 757 -23.96 19.02 15.51
C GLY A 757 -23.73 18.69 14.04
N ALA A 758 -22.49 18.30 13.72
CA ALA A 758 -22.12 17.90 12.36
C ALA A 758 -22.68 16.50 12.08
N ASP A 759 -23.80 16.44 11.37
CA ASP A 759 -24.59 15.23 11.18
C ASP A 759 -24.30 14.58 9.81
N ILE A 760 -24.55 13.27 9.71
CA ILE A 760 -24.50 12.50 8.47
C ILE A 760 -25.87 11.87 8.22
N LEU A 761 -26.55 12.29 7.15
CA LEU A 761 -27.93 11.91 6.86
C LEU A 761 -28.01 11.19 5.50
N PHE A 762 -28.54 9.98 5.49
CA PHE A 762 -28.83 9.19 4.28
C PHE A 762 -30.35 9.05 4.12
N GLY A 763 -30.93 9.59 3.05
CA GLY A 763 -32.34 9.41 2.69
C GLY A 763 -32.61 7.96 2.29
N GLY A 764 -31.94 7.50 1.24
CA GLY A 764 -32.02 6.15 0.74
C GLY A 764 -32.89 6.04 -0.51
N ASP A 765 -33.73 5.01 -0.62
CA ASP A 765 -34.68 4.87 -1.73
C ASP A 765 -35.98 5.64 -1.44
N GLY A 766 -36.29 6.74 -2.12
CA GLY A 766 -37.49 7.49 -1.75
C GLY A 766 -37.64 8.82 -2.46
N GLN A 767 -38.66 9.59 -2.10
CA GLN A 767 -38.59 11.04 -2.28
C GLN A 767 -38.46 11.64 -0.90
N ASP A 768 -37.23 11.97 -0.52
CA ASP A 768 -36.85 12.30 0.83
C ASP A 768 -36.77 13.81 1.02
N TYR A 769 -37.00 14.22 2.26
CA TYR A 769 -36.73 15.57 2.72
C TYR A 769 -35.68 15.52 3.82
N ILE A 770 -34.50 16.06 3.56
CA ILE A 770 -33.34 15.99 4.43
C ILE A 770 -32.95 17.41 4.82
N GLN A 771 -32.80 17.65 6.12
CA GLN A 771 -32.40 18.95 6.66
C GLN A 771 -31.30 18.78 7.71
N GLY A 772 -30.10 19.32 7.44
CA GLY A 772 -28.96 19.32 8.37
C GLY A 772 -29.18 20.29 9.54
N ALA A 773 -29.42 21.56 9.19
CA ALA A 773 -29.83 22.68 10.04
C ALA A 773 -28.71 23.57 10.59
N HIS A 774 -27.82 23.06 11.46
CA HIS A 774 -26.78 23.86 12.11
C HIS A 774 -25.49 23.06 12.19
N ASP A 775 -24.36 23.75 12.02
CA ASP A 775 -23.01 23.14 11.95
C ASP A 775 -22.79 22.42 10.61
N ASP A 776 -21.60 21.88 10.38
CA ASP A 776 -21.17 21.40 9.05
C ASP A 776 -21.69 19.97 8.81
N ASP A 777 -22.70 19.82 7.96
CA ASP A 777 -23.44 18.57 7.76
C ASP A 777 -23.11 17.86 6.44
N ILE A 778 -23.33 16.53 6.41
CA ILE A 778 -23.22 15.69 5.21
C ILE A 778 -24.58 15.06 4.89
N LEU A 779 -25.12 15.33 3.71
CA LEU A 779 -26.46 14.90 3.29
C LEU A 779 -26.39 14.10 1.98
N TYR A 780 -26.97 12.91 1.99
CA TYR A 780 -27.15 12.05 0.81
C TYR A 780 -28.65 11.83 0.57
N GLY A 781 -29.16 12.22 -0.60
CA GLY A 781 -30.53 11.96 -1.03
C GLY A 781 -30.74 10.47 -1.28
N GLY A 782 -30.02 9.94 -2.27
CA GLY A 782 -30.02 8.52 -2.61
C GLY A 782 -30.68 8.28 -3.96
N THR A 783 -31.76 7.50 -4.02
CA THR A 783 -32.52 7.32 -5.26
C THR A 783 -33.92 7.91 -5.14
N GLY A 784 -34.33 8.66 -6.16
CA GLY A 784 -35.62 9.32 -6.30
C GLY A 784 -35.49 10.85 -6.30
N ASP A 785 -36.61 11.57 -6.35
CA ASP A 785 -36.57 13.04 -6.47
C ASP A 785 -36.53 13.69 -5.06
N ASP A 786 -35.33 14.02 -4.58
CA ASP A 786 -35.07 14.41 -3.19
C ASP A 786 -34.99 15.93 -2.95
N GLN A 787 -35.15 16.34 -1.69
CA GLN A 787 -34.99 17.71 -1.24
C GLN A 787 -34.01 17.78 -0.06
N LEU A 788 -32.85 18.39 -0.30
CA LEU A 788 -31.77 18.52 0.68
C LEU A 788 -31.57 20.00 1.05
N ALA A 789 -31.45 20.28 2.35
CA ALA A 789 -31.15 21.60 2.89
C ALA A 789 -30.06 21.52 3.96
N GLY A 790 -28.88 22.09 3.71
CA GLY A 790 -27.80 22.21 4.70
C GLY A 790 -28.11 23.23 5.78
N ASP A 791 -28.64 24.39 5.36
CA ASP A 791 -29.01 25.58 6.15
C ASP A 791 -27.83 26.42 6.67
N ALA A 792 -27.09 25.99 7.68
CA ALA A 792 -26.07 26.84 8.29
C ALA A 792 -24.87 26.05 8.77
N GLY A 793 -23.73 26.23 8.12
CA GLY A 793 -22.56 25.38 8.24
C GLY A 793 -21.86 25.34 6.89
N ASP A 794 -20.64 24.83 6.84
CA ASP A 794 -20.00 24.51 5.57
C ASP A 794 -20.44 23.09 5.18
N ASP A 795 -21.56 22.97 4.46
CA ASP A 795 -22.29 21.72 4.26
C ASP A 795 -21.90 20.98 2.97
N GLN A 796 -22.04 19.65 2.95
CA GLN A 796 -21.85 18.83 1.76
C GLN A 796 -23.12 18.05 1.41
N LEU A 797 -23.68 18.31 0.21
CA LEU A 797 -24.97 17.77 -0.24
C LEU A 797 -24.78 16.97 -1.54
N LEU A 798 -25.25 15.72 -1.54
CA LEU A 798 -25.27 14.83 -2.70
C LEU A 798 -26.72 14.42 -2.99
N GLY A 799 -27.23 14.81 -4.18
CA GLY A 799 -28.59 14.48 -4.63
C GLY A 799 -28.76 12.99 -4.86
N GLY A 800 -28.01 12.47 -5.83
CA GLY A 800 -28.04 11.05 -6.16
C GLY A 800 -28.73 10.80 -7.50
N ASP A 801 -29.60 9.79 -7.56
CA ASP A 801 -30.32 9.40 -8.77
C ASP A 801 -31.70 10.04 -8.74
N GLY A 802 -31.99 11.05 -9.57
CA GLY A 802 -33.28 11.71 -9.51
C GLY A 802 -33.28 13.11 -10.08
N ASN A 803 -34.36 13.86 -9.88
CA ASN A 803 -34.36 15.29 -10.14
C ASN A 803 -34.43 16.01 -8.81
N ASP A 804 -33.27 16.34 -8.28
CA ASP A 804 -33.10 16.73 -6.88
C ASP A 804 -33.12 18.25 -6.70
N ILE A 805 -33.42 18.67 -5.48
CA ILE A 805 -33.37 20.07 -5.06
C ILE A 805 -32.42 20.19 -3.88
N LEU A 806 -31.26 20.80 -4.12
CA LEU A 806 -30.21 21.02 -3.13
C LEU A 806 -30.10 22.50 -2.78
N ASN A 807 -30.06 22.82 -1.50
CA ASN A 807 -29.87 24.17 -0.99
C ASN A 807 -28.82 24.16 0.13
N GLY A 808 -27.64 24.75 -0.14
CA GLY A 808 -26.54 24.85 0.82
C GLY A 808 -26.93 25.68 2.03
N GLY A 809 -27.16 26.98 1.83
CA GLY A 809 -27.69 27.85 2.87
C GLY A 809 -26.71 28.97 3.22
N ASN A 810 -26.14 28.97 4.42
CA ASN A 810 -25.07 29.89 4.79
C ASN A 810 -23.84 29.11 5.21
N GLY A 811 -22.68 29.48 4.67
CA GLY A 811 -21.40 28.81 4.87
C GLY A 811 -20.78 28.51 3.51
N HIS A 812 -19.67 27.80 3.48
CA HIS A 812 -18.98 27.40 2.26
C HIS A 812 -19.42 26.00 1.86
N ASP A 813 -20.46 25.92 1.03
CA ASP A 813 -21.14 24.66 0.77
C ASP A 813 -20.61 23.95 -0.48
N SER A 814 -20.71 22.63 -0.52
CA SER A 814 -20.39 21.78 -1.68
C SER A 814 -21.60 20.95 -2.10
N LEU A 815 -22.16 21.24 -3.29
CA LEU A 815 -23.38 20.65 -3.80
C LEU A 815 -23.11 19.83 -5.07
N PHE A 816 -23.53 18.57 -5.06
CA PHE A 816 -23.38 17.62 -6.16
C PHE A 816 -24.76 17.04 -6.54
N GLY A 817 -25.26 17.37 -7.73
CA GLY A 817 -26.55 16.88 -8.23
C GLY A 817 -26.51 15.39 -8.55
N GLN A 818 -25.44 14.97 -9.24
CA GLN A 818 -25.24 13.61 -9.75
C GLN A 818 -26.12 13.28 -10.96
N ALA A 819 -27.08 12.36 -10.87
CA ALA A 819 -27.77 11.82 -12.04
C ALA A 819 -29.21 12.34 -12.14
N GLY A 820 -29.48 13.19 -13.11
CA GLY A 820 -30.81 13.63 -13.52
C GLY A 820 -30.90 15.14 -13.66
N HIS A 821 -32.09 15.76 -13.56
CA HIS A 821 -32.24 17.20 -13.82
C HIS A 821 -32.37 17.97 -12.52
N ASP A 822 -31.25 18.43 -11.99
CA ASP A 822 -31.17 18.92 -10.62
C ASP A 822 -31.31 20.44 -10.52
N THR A 823 -31.64 20.91 -9.32
CA THR A 823 -31.64 22.33 -8.96
C THR A 823 -30.77 22.54 -7.72
N LEU A 824 -29.63 23.21 -7.91
CA LEU A 824 -28.65 23.48 -6.87
C LEU A 824 -28.62 24.98 -6.56
N ASN A 825 -28.68 25.33 -5.29
CA ASN A 825 -28.52 26.71 -4.80
C ASN A 825 -27.48 26.75 -3.67
N GLY A 826 -26.32 27.37 -3.90
CA GLY A 826 -25.24 27.52 -2.91
C GLY A 826 -25.68 28.37 -1.72
N GLY A 827 -25.96 29.65 -1.94
CA GLY A 827 -26.55 30.51 -0.92
C GLY A 827 -25.62 31.65 -0.48
N GLU A 828 -25.38 31.81 0.82
CA GLU A 828 -24.41 32.77 1.34
C GLU A 828 -23.08 32.07 1.58
N GLY A 829 -22.05 32.31 0.78
CA GLY A 829 -20.89 31.45 0.84
C GLY A 829 -19.89 31.66 -0.27
N ALA A 830 -18.86 30.84 -0.28
CA ALA A 830 -18.06 30.65 -1.49
C ALA A 830 -18.21 29.17 -1.77
N ASP A 831 -19.13 28.86 -2.67
CA ASP A 831 -19.71 27.53 -2.78
C ASP A 831 -19.16 26.78 -3.99
N ILE A 832 -19.23 25.46 -3.95
CA ILE A 832 -18.88 24.57 -5.06
C ILE A 832 -20.16 23.90 -5.56
N LEU A 833 -20.49 24.06 -6.84
CA LEU A 833 -21.68 23.48 -7.45
C LEU A 833 -21.31 22.61 -8.64
N HIS A 834 -21.74 21.35 -8.62
CA HIS A 834 -21.57 20.39 -9.71
C HIS A 834 -22.89 19.70 -10.03
N GLY A 835 -23.51 20.03 -11.17
CA GLY A 835 -24.75 19.37 -11.63
C GLY A 835 -24.54 17.92 -12.07
N ALA A 836 -23.42 17.67 -12.75
CA ALA A 836 -23.05 16.38 -13.35
C ALA A 836 -23.96 15.96 -14.52
N ALA A 837 -24.70 14.85 -14.41
CA ALA A 837 -25.37 14.22 -15.53
C ALA A 837 -26.82 14.67 -15.67
N GLY A 838 -27.05 15.71 -16.47
CA GLY A 838 -28.38 16.07 -16.90
C GLY A 838 -28.48 17.49 -17.38
N ALA A 839 -29.54 18.18 -17.00
CA ALA A 839 -29.78 19.55 -17.48
C ALA A 839 -30.17 20.36 -16.27
N ASP A 840 -29.15 20.90 -15.63
CA ASP A 840 -29.23 21.31 -14.24
C ASP A 840 -29.39 22.82 -14.13
N LEU A 841 -29.96 23.25 -13.02
CA LEU A 841 -30.11 24.65 -12.67
C LEU A 841 -29.20 24.98 -11.49
N LEU A 842 -28.19 25.82 -11.71
CA LEU A 842 -27.20 26.19 -10.72
C LEU A 842 -27.33 27.66 -10.35
N VAL A 843 -27.42 27.94 -9.05
CA VAL A 843 -27.47 29.29 -8.47
C VAL A 843 -26.37 29.39 -7.42
N GLY A 844 -25.34 30.20 -7.64
CA GLY A 844 -24.23 30.35 -6.69
C GLY A 844 -24.67 31.11 -5.46
N GLY A 845 -25.42 32.19 -5.66
CA GLY A 845 -25.88 33.07 -4.60
C GLY A 845 -24.94 34.24 -4.37
N SER A 846 -24.44 34.38 -3.14
CA SER A 846 -23.55 35.48 -2.78
C SER A 846 -22.21 34.99 -2.25
N GLY A 847 -21.16 35.39 -2.95
CA GLY A 847 -19.76 35.29 -2.56
C GLY A 847 -18.96 34.88 -3.77
N ALA A 848 -17.96 34.03 -3.63
CA ALA A 848 -17.07 33.69 -4.74
C ALA A 848 -17.23 32.22 -5.11
N ASP A 849 -18.17 31.95 -6.02
CA ASP A 849 -18.66 30.59 -6.24
C ASP A 849 -17.92 29.90 -7.39
N SER A 850 -17.82 28.57 -7.30
CA SER A 850 -17.15 27.73 -8.28
C SER A 850 -18.13 26.74 -8.89
N PHE A 851 -18.38 26.88 -10.18
CA PHE A 851 -19.24 25.97 -10.94
C PHE A 851 -18.39 24.96 -11.69
N PHE A 852 -18.49 23.69 -11.30
CA PHE A 852 -17.69 22.62 -11.84
C PHE A 852 -18.41 21.91 -12.99
N PHE A 853 -17.71 21.75 -14.12
CA PHE A 853 -18.17 20.93 -15.23
C PHE A 853 -17.07 19.95 -15.65
N GLY A 854 -17.31 18.67 -15.44
CA GLY A 854 -16.42 17.60 -15.88
C GLY A 854 -16.64 16.26 -15.17
N GLY A 855 -16.10 15.17 -15.72
CA GLY A 855 -16.20 13.82 -15.13
C GLY A 855 -16.67 12.71 -16.08
N GLU A 856 -16.55 11.46 -15.66
CA GLU A 856 -17.05 10.27 -16.36
C GLU A 856 -18.59 10.32 -16.42
N GLY A 857 -19.19 10.01 -17.57
CA GLY A 857 -20.66 9.94 -17.71
C GLY A 857 -21.35 11.18 -18.26
N LEU A 858 -20.62 12.27 -18.55
CA LEU A 858 -21.16 13.39 -19.33
C LEU A 858 -21.46 12.93 -20.77
N ALA A 859 -22.69 12.45 -20.98
CA ALA A 859 -23.22 12.37 -22.32
C ALA A 859 -23.45 13.80 -22.79
N PHE A 860 -22.49 14.35 -23.54
CA PHE A 860 -22.64 15.59 -24.32
C PHE A 860 -23.66 15.41 -25.47
N ASP A 861 -24.80 14.79 -25.18
CA ASP A 861 -25.93 14.75 -26.08
C ASP A 861 -26.46 16.19 -26.20
N GLU A 862 -26.82 16.61 -27.42
CA GLU A 862 -27.07 18.03 -27.78
C GLU A 862 -28.29 18.67 -27.05
N LEU A 863 -28.83 18.05 -25.99
CA LEU A 863 -30.09 18.41 -25.32
C LEU A 863 -30.01 18.56 -23.80
N ALA A 864 -28.90 18.23 -23.15
CA ALA A 864 -28.75 18.28 -21.70
C ALA A 864 -27.76 19.40 -21.33
N LEU A 865 -28.29 20.62 -21.20
CA LEU A 865 -27.52 21.86 -21.03
C LEU A 865 -27.77 22.42 -19.65
N ASP A 866 -26.71 22.65 -18.89
CA ASP A 866 -26.80 23.26 -17.57
C ASP A 866 -26.97 24.77 -17.69
N THR A 867 -27.66 25.36 -16.71
CA THR A 867 -27.95 26.78 -16.65
C THR A 867 -27.45 27.38 -15.35
N ILE A 868 -26.60 28.40 -15.43
CA ILE A 868 -26.23 29.23 -14.27
C ILE A 868 -27.04 30.52 -14.29
N GLU A 869 -27.84 30.79 -13.26
CA GLU A 869 -28.75 31.95 -13.24
C GLU A 869 -28.07 33.27 -12.84
N ASP A 870 -27.04 33.25 -11.98
CA ASP A 870 -26.58 34.45 -11.27
C ASP A 870 -25.07 34.74 -11.31
N PHE A 871 -24.31 34.06 -12.18
CA PHE A 871 -22.85 34.17 -12.31
C PHE A 871 -22.30 35.62 -12.21
N GLN A 872 -21.52 35.89 -11.16
CA GLN A 872 -20.83 37.15 -10.89
C GLN A 872 -19.40 37.13 -11.45
N VAL A 873 -19.21 37.75 -12.61
CA VAL A 873 -17.91 37.79 -13.34
C VAL A 873 -16.71 38.38 -12.58
N THR A 874 -16.89 38.97 -11.39
CA THR A 874 -15.78 39.49 -10.59
C THR A 874 -15.40 38.59 -9.42
N GLU A 875 -16.23 37.61 -9.09
CA GLU A 875 -16.12 36.80 -7.87
C GLU A 875 -16.11 35.31 -8.25
N ASP A 876 -17.00 34.89 -9.14
CA ASP A 876 -17.22 33.48 -9.49
C ASP A 876 -16.26 32.94 -10.54
N ARG A 877 -16.15 31.61 -10.57
CA ARG A 877 -15.32 30.85 -11.50
C ARG A 877 -16.09 29.67 -12.09
N ILE A 878 -15.68 29.31 -13.31
CA ILE A 878 -16.06 28.05 -13.94
C ILE A 878 -14.82 27.15 -13.92
N LEU A 879 -14.96 26.00 -13.27
CA LEU A 879 -13.94 24.96 -13.20
C LEU A 879 -14.24 23.90 -14.26
N LEU A 880 -13.23 23.53 -15.04
CA LEU A 880 -13.36 22.54 -16.11
C LEU A 880 -12.32 21.43 -15.91
N SER A 881 -12.77 20.18 -15.77
CA SER A 881 -11.83 19.05 -15.65
C SER A 881 -11.18 18.71 -16.98
N ALA A 882 -9.85 18.55 -16.98
CA ALA A 882 -9.09 18.11 -18.15
C ALA A 882 -9.54 16.74 -18.71
N ALA A 883 -10.01 15.82 -17.86
CA ALA A 883 -10.45 14.47 -18.24
C ALA A 883 -11.71 14.47 -19.13
N SER A 884 -12.54 15.51 -19.03
CA SER A 884 -13.73 15.74 -19.86
C SER A 884 -13.41 15.92 -21.35
N PHE A 885 -12.13 16.14 -21.65
CA PHE A 885 -11.60 16.42 -22.98
C PHE A 885 -10.78 15.24 -23.54
N THR A 886 -10.92 14.03 -22.97
CA THR A 886 -10.24 12.83 -23.45
C THR A 886 -10.56 12.56 -24.94
N GLY A 887 -9.52 12.47 -25.76
CA GLY A 887 -9.63 12.32 -27.23
C GLY A 887 -9.35 13.59 -28.04
N LEU A 888 -8.98 14.70 -27.40
CA LEU A 888 -8.42 15.88 -28.09
C LEU A 888 -6.91 15.65 -28.37
N ASP A 889 -6.57 15.32 -29.62
CA ASP A 889 -5.16 15.24 -30.08
C ASP A 889 -4.57 16.66 -30.27
N GLY A 890 -4.40 17.47 -29.22
CA GLY A 890 -3.85 18.82 -29.33
C GLY A 890 -3.76 19.64 -28.04
N GLU A 891 -3.03 20.77 -28.10
CA GLU A 891 -2.98 21.79 -27.04
C GLU A 891 -4.35 22.50 -26.97
N ILE A 892 -4.92 22.69 -25.78
CA ILE A 892 -6.21 23.39 -25.61
C ILE A 892 -5.93 24.90 -25.59
N SER A 893 -6.56 25.62 -26.51
CA SER A 893 -6.42 27.07 -26.65
C SER A 893 -7.70 27.77 -26.17
N LEU A 894 -7.58 28.73 -25.24
CA LEU A 894 -8.74 29.49 -24.76
C LEU A 894 -9.01 30.70 -25.67
N THR A 895 -10.07 30.61 -26.48
CA THR A 895 -10.44 31.66 -27.44
C THR A 895 -11.80 32.27 -27.11
N ILE A 896 -11.81 33.47 -26.52
CA ILE A 896 -13.06 34.21 -26.25
C ILE A 896 -13.50 34.93 -27.52
N VAL A 897 -14.59 34.45 -28.13
CA VAL A 897 -15.13 34.97 -29.40
C VAL A 897 -16.31 35.90 -29.13
N ASP A 898 -16.04 37.21 -29.16
CA ASP A 898 -17.10 38.21 -29.06
C ASP A 898 -17.82 38.32 -30.43
N ASP A 899 -19.11 37.96 -30.49
CA ASP A 899 -19.99 38.03 -31.66
C ASP A 899 -19.65 37.00 -32.77
N LEU A 900 -20.42 35.90 -32.85
CA LEU A 900 -20.24 34.79 -33.80
C LEU A 900 -20.37 35.24 -35.28
N THR A 901 -19.31 35.82 -35.84
CA THR A 901 -19.04 35.78 -37.27
C THR A 901 -17.61 35.27 -37.50
N PRO A 902 -17.44 34.06 -38.08
CA PRO A 902 -16.12 33.50 -38.32
C PRO A 902 -15.32 34.43 -39.23
N CYS A 903 -14.20 34.92 -38.72
CA CYS A 903 -13.21 35.59 -39.53
C CYS A 903 -12.25 34.53 -40.05
N ASP A 904 -12.37 34.21 -41.34
CA ASP A 904 -11.48 33.31 -42.11
C ASP A 904 -10.00 33.70 -41.93
N PHE A 905 -9.22 32.82 -41.29
CA PHE A 905 -7.78 32.95 -41.13
C PHE A 905 -7.06 31.64 -41.46
N GLY A 906 -7.24 31.15 -42.68
CA GLY A 906 -6.61 29.93 -43.19
C GLY A 906 -5.21 29.61 -42.64
N GLY A 907 -5.16 28.53 -41.88
CA GLY A 907 -3.99 27.76 -41.46
C GLY A 907 -4.52 26.49 -40.78
N ALA A 908 -4.02 25.33 -41.19
CA ALA A 908 -4.45 24.05 -40.63
C ALA A 908 -3.48 23.66 -39.52
N ASP A 909 -3.92 23.74 -38.26
CA ASP A 909 -3.31 23.10 -37.09
C ASP A 909 -4.47 22.54 -36.22
N LEU A 910 -4.30 21.33 -35.68
CA LEU A 910 -5.31 20.57 -34.93
C LEU A 910 -5.30 21.00 -33.45
N GLU A 911 -5.88 22.16 -33.12
CA GLU A 911 -6.05 22.61 -31.72
C GLU A 911 -7.53 22.61 -31.34
N ALA A 912 -7.85 22.33 -30.08
CA ALA A 912 -9.21 22.42 -29.56
C ALA A 912 -9.44 23.74 -28.84
N ASP A 913 -10.56 24.42 -29.14
CA ASP A 913 -10.89 25.72 -28.55
C ASP A 913 -12.05 25.64 -27.57
N LEU A 914 -11.97 26.34 -26.44
CA LEU A 914 -13.15 26.72 -25.64
C LEU A 914 -13.77 27.99 -26.24
N LEU A 915 -15.08 27.95 -26.50
CA LEU A 915 -15.85 28.99 -27.19
C LEU A 915 -16.98 29.53 -26.29
N TYR A 916 -17.02 30.84 -26.07
CA TYR A 916 -18.11 31.52 -25.36
C TYR A 916 -18.85 32.48 -26.30
N ASP A 917 -20.17 32.33 -26.42
CA ASP A 917 -21.04 33.25 -27.17
C ASP A 917 -21.71 34.24 -26.21
N SER A 918 -21.18 35.48 -26.17
CA SER A 918 -21.70 36.56 -25.31
C SER A 918 -23.13 37.00 -25.64
N ALA A 919 -23.67 36.65 -26.82
CA ALA A 919 -25.05 36.96 -27.19
C ALA A 919 -26.07 35.95 -26.66
N THR A 920 -25.67 34.68 -26.56
CA THR A 920 -26.54 33.58 -26.09
C THR A 920 -26.20 33.11 -24.68
N GLY A 921 -25.02 33.46 -24.17
CA GLY A 921 -24.48 32.99 -22.89
C GLY A 921 -23.90 31.58 -22.94
N ILE A 922 -23.85 30.95 -24.12
CA ILE A 922 -23.44 29.54 -24.27
C ILE A 922 -21.92 29.42 -24.23
N LEU A 923 -21.42 28.49 -23.42
CA LEU A 923 -20.05 27.99 -23.42
C LEU A 923 -20.02 26.58 -24.05
N ALA A 924 -19.12 26.37 -24.99
CA ALA A 924 -18.94 25.13 -25.74
C ALA A 924 -17.46 24.89 -26.05
N TYR A 925 -17.13 23.74 -26.64
CA TYR A 925 -15.78 23.47 -27.16
C TYR A 925 -15.78 23.11 -28.65
N ASN A 926 -14.64 23.29 -29.30
CA ASN A 926 -14.39 22.89 -30.67
C ASN A 926 -13.39 21.73 -30.70
N ALA A 927 -13.89 20.50 -30.83
CA ALA A 927 -13.09 19.29 -30.74
C ALA A 927 -12.09 19.06 -31.89
N ASN A 928 -12.13 19.83 -32.98
CA ASN A 928 -11.38 19.50 -34.22
C ASN A 928 -10.59 20.65 -34.85
N GLY A 929 -10.51 21.82 -34.21
CA GLY A 929 -9.76 22.98 -34.71
C GLY A 929 -10.18 23.48 -36.09
N ALA A 930 -11.28 22.99 -36.66
CA ALA A 930 -11.64 23.33 -38.03
C ALA A 930 -12.31 24.71 -38.07
N GLU A 931 -11.57 25.72 -38.56
CA GLU A 931 -12.05 27.11 -38.78
C GLU A 931 -13.28 27.25 -39.69
N SER A 932 -13.82 26.15 -40.23
CA SER A 932 -14.88 26.19 -41.26
C SER A 932 -16.02 25.21 -41.00
N GLY A 933 -16.78 25.47 -39.94
CA GLY A 933 -18.23 25.33 -39.96
C GLY A 933 -18.82 24.34 -38.96
N LEU A 934 -19.54 24.89 -37.97
CA LEU A 934 -20.70 24.30 -37.28
C LEU A 934 -20.57 22.82 -36.88
N GLY A 935 -19.44 22.44 -36.28
CA GLY A 935 -19.35 21.28 -35.41
C GLY A 935 -18.92 21.78 -34.04
N PHE A 936 -19.85 22.36 -33.27
CA PHE A 936 -19.63 22.49 -31.83
C PHE A 936 -19.40 21.06 -31.31
N GLY A 937 -18.25 20.80 -30.69
CA GLY A 937 -18.23 19.77 -29.64
C GLY A 937 -19.24 20.24 -28.59
N GLY A 938 -20.01 19.33 -28.00
CA GLY A 938 -21.24 19.63 -27.25
C GLY A 938 -21.22 20.92 -26.42
N ASN A 939 -22.38 21.59 -26.38
CA ASN A 939 -22.56 22.71 -25.44
C ASN A 939 -22.61 22.13 -24.03
N PHE A 940 -22.07 22.85 -23.05
CA PHE A 940 -22.03 22.37 -21.67
C PHE A 940 -22.90 23.22 -20.76
N VAL A 941 -22.69 24.54 -20.81
CA VAL A 941 -23.35 25.47 -19.90
C VAL A 941 -23.85 26.70 -20.65
N GLN A 942 -25.01 27.19 -20.23
CA GLN A 942 -25.56 28.48 -20.63
C GLN A 942 -25.65 29.42 -19.43
N LEU A 943 -25.06 30.60 -19.57
CA LEU A 943 -25.27 31.71 -18.65
C LEU A 943 -26.53 32.51 -19.03
N ASP A 944 -27.24 33.00 -18.03
CA ASP A 944 -28.38 33.89 -18.26
C ASP A 944 -27.95 35.23 -18.93
N SER A 945 -28.78 35.75 -19.84
CA SER A 945 -28.32 36.62 -20.94
C SER A 945 -27.63 37.95 -20.55
N GLY A 946 -26.49 38.26 -21.20
CA GLY A 946 -25.90 39.62 -21.28
C GLY A 946 -24.53 39.83 -20.63
N LEU A 947 -23.82 38.76 -20.28
CA LEU A 947 -22.52 38.79 -19.59
C LEU A 947 -21.35 38.57 -20.55
N ALA A 948 -20.15 39.01 -20.15
CA ALA A 948 -18.93 38.85 -20.93
C ALA A 948 -17.87 38.19 -20.04
N LEU A 949 -17.54 36.93 -20.32
CA LEU A 949 -16.48 36.20 -19.62
C LEU A 949 -15.09 36.61 -20.14
N ALA A 950 -14.06 36.42 -19.30
CA ALA A 950 -12.66 36.63 -19.61
C ALA A 950 -11.87 35.36 -19.24
N SER A 951 -10.63 35.24 -19.73
CA SER A 951 -9.82 34.03 -19.51
C SER A 951 -9.52 33.75 -18.04
N ALA A 952 -9.61 34.77 -17.19
CA ALA A 952 -9.40 34.66 -15.75
C ALA A 952 -10.59 34.09 -14.97
N HIS A 953 -11.74 33.85 -15.62
CA HIS A 953 -12.93 33.26 -14.99
C HIS A 953 -12.99 31.74 -15.19
N PHE A 954 -11.97 31.18 -15.85
CA PHE A 954 -11.86 29.77 -16.13
C PHE A 954 -10.59 29.23 -15.52
N GLU A 955 -10.70 28.05 -14.92
CA GLU A 955 -9.59 27.28 -14.42
C GLU A 955 -9.76 25.86 -14.95
N ILE A 956 -8.75 25.38 -15.68
CA ILE A 956 -8.67 23.97 -16.06
C ILE A 956 -8.00 23.29 -14.88
N VAL A 957 -8.74 22.42 -14.23
CA VAL A 957 -8.30 21.68 -13.05
C VAL A 957 -7.73 20.34 -13.48
#